data_AF-A0A7S4DK14-F1
#
_entry.id   AF-A0A7S4DK14-F1
#
_cell.length_a   1.000
_cell.length_b   1.000
_cell.length_c   1.000
_cell.angle_alpha   90.00
_cell.angle_beta   90.00
_cell.angle_gamma   90.00
#
_symmetry.space_group_name_H-M   'P 1'
#
loop_
_entity.id
_entity.type
_entity.pdbx_description
1 polymer ?
#
loop_
_entity_poly.entity_id
_entity_poly.type
_entity_poly.pdbx_seq_one_letter_code
_entity_poly.pdbx_strand_id
1 'polypeptide(L)'
;MSPQDMRSFLTLDDLVRAFKVLLEVGQSQHYKIWNLSSFSASVLKVAATISSITGATLHIPDEAIPQLKTLKNKTRGFTLNTQSFQAHFNFSFVGNLMSALEAFDNNVPDSITPKGPHVHCPDAFNTIACPVCGSKNHQVVLDLGSQPLANDFNSDPSTSYASERFPLKLVRCKTCNHYHLTNTADRDGLFNKYLYQSGTSSTLSDYFEWLAWKVINSSNVEKGAVLDIACNDGSQLDHFKAHGWKTFGVDPAANLVALARANGHTVKTGFWPLKFPELPKRESLTAITAQNVLAHVPDVVAFLKGCARVMGPKTQLYVQTSQCNMHQLAQFDTVYHEHISFFTGHSFLYASILSGLQITAFETTPIHGESCLITMQLDRSNRKIKIQDLSDKDRLLLLSTDSLKARLLKEEADGLTSNFFAEQFSARALSVKEWIWTELKLFKSAGWHVGAYGAAAKGMVLLHYILDGQGDGNSLIDFVLDDAVLKQGTFCPGTKIPVLPTNSIKSLKTRPIALLVFAWNFFDEISQKVREELHGRHQQVTFVIPFPSTKVICMDINTGALTVLRQIPYSPTKVPNPLQKSARKKAVMVTHQRNEELLMPYFIIQHAPMFDYVFLIDFESTDKSLEIIDRFAPPSWQVVPSMQGKVFDAEITDQQVEAIEKKFPSDWVIALTTTEFLVQPDLRNMLFNLEKKHEGPTIAQIPIITMVGNDSSELTCYKPLPQQRHQYAIGANPDELWRYLHKETSEIYKYLPGRHQYEGRGAQMMNHDAFIMKWAWTPWPEVRDRKMKVGETIPSSDVLSKRGFQHTSRLNNLTAVKEERQMILHKFQLADLCSTANINHHNRQHLTLQRTFHGVFGHCP
;
A
#
# COMPACT_ATOMS: atom_id res chain seq x y z
N MET A 1 16.66 -45.11 5.27
CA MET A 1 15.34 -44.45 5.41
C MET A 1 15.36 -43.63 6.69
N SER A 2 15.00 -42.34 6.64
CA SER A 2 14.69 -41.53 7.83
C SER A 2 13.18 -41.26 7.85
N PRO A 3 12.45 -41.80 8.83
CA PRO A 3 11.02 -41.56 9.09
C PRO A 3 10.59 -40.10 9.38
N GLN A 4 11.37 -39.09 9.01
CA GLN A 4 10.96 -37.69 9.16
C GLN A 4 10.13 -37.17 7.98
N ASP A 5 10.19 -37.83 6.82
CA ASP A 5 9.34 -37.54 5.64
C ASP A 5 7.94 -38.21 5.71
N MET A 6 7.49 -38.60 6.91
CA MET A 6 6.09 -39.01 7.12
C MET A 6 5.58 -38.59 8.51
N ARG A 7 5.14 -37.34 8.67
CA ARG A 7 4.04 -37.02 9.59
C ARG A 7 3.08 -36.02 8.95
N SER A 8 1.84 -36.48 8.82
CA SER A 8 0.65 -35.85 8.25
C SER A 8 0.47 -34.38 8.59
N PHE A 9 0.38 -33.53 7.56
CA PHE A 9 -0.16 -32.19 7.63
C PHE A 9 -1.65 -32.23 7.24
N LEU A 10 -2.54 -32.34 8.22
CA LEU A 10 -3.88 -31.72 8.28
C LEU A 10 -4.58 -32.01 9.62
N THR A 11 -5.58 -31.18 9.88
CA THR A 11 -6.28 -30.79 11.10
C THR A 11 -7.05 -31.87 11.86
N LEU A 12 -6.60 -32.05 13.11
CA LEU A 12 -7.31 -32.56 14.28
C LEU A 12 -8.40 -31.58 14.79
N ASP A 13 -8.39 -30.32 14.33
CA ASP A 13 -9.38 -29.28 14.70
C ASP A 13 -10.83 -29.74 14.56
N ASP A 14 -11.07 -30.63 13.60
CA ASP A 14 -12.36 -31.25 13.33
C ASP A 14 -12.70 -32.44 14.22
N LEU A 15 -11.70 -33.13 14.77
CA LEU A 15 -11.91 -34.17 15.79
C LEU A 15 -12.29 -33.58 17.15
N VAL A 16 -12.05 -32.28 17.34
CA VAL A 16 -12.38 -31.51 18.54
C VAL A 16 -13.69 -30.73 18.37
N ARG A 17 -14.02 -30.35 17.13
CA ARG A 17 -15.44 -30.22 16.74
C ARG A 17 -16.20 -31.55 16.92
N ALA A 18 -15.54 -32.73 16.92
CA ALA A 18 -16.21 -34.03 17.09
C ALA A 18 -16.73 -34.36 18.49
N PHE A 19 -16.53 -33.48 19.46
CA PHE A 19 -17.42 -33.48 20.62
C PHE A 19 -18.25 -32.21 20.76
N LYS A 20 -17.93 -31.16 19.98
CA LYS A 20 -18.82 -30.02 19.85
C LYS A 20 -20.18 -30.60 19.55
N VAL A 21 -21.15 -30.21 20.33
CA VAL A 21 -22.43 -30.84 20.28
C VAL A 21 -22.39 -32.21 20.98
N LEU A 22 -21.99 -33.35 20.40
CA LEU A 22 -22.15 -34.79 20.86
C LEU A 22 -23.24 -35.16 21.88
N LEU A 23 -24.09 -34.26 22.32
CA LEU A 23 -25.23 -33.83 21.56
C LEU A 23 -25.89 -32.92 22.58
N GLU A 24 -25.58 -31.62 22.53
CA GLU A 24 -25.97 -30.48 23.40
C GLU A 24 -27.30 -30.60 24.16
N VAL A 25 -28.21 -31.49 23.79
CA VAL A 25 -29.59 -31.49 24.25
C VAL A 25 -30.24 -32.88 24.36
N GLY A 26 -29.73 -33.97 23.77
CA GLY A 26 -30.57 -35.16 23.47
C GLY A 26 -30.08 -36.48 24.09
N GLN A 27 -30.42 -36.77 25.35
CA GLN A 27 -31.67 -37.38 25.88
C GLN A 27 -31.66 -38.93 25.91
N SER A 28 -31.67 -39.45 27.14
CA SER A 28 -31.91 -40.83 27.60
C SER A 28 -31.03 -41.99 27.04
N GLN A 29 -30.16 -42.48 27.94
CA GLN A 29 -29.59 -43.83 28.11
C GLN A 29 -28.73 -44.52 27.01
N HIS A 30 -27.42 -44.44 27.31
CA HIS A 30 -26.42 -45.49 27.47
C HIS A 30 -25.45 -45.95 26.38
N TYR A 31 -25.72 -45.92 25.08
CA TYR A 31 -24.66 -46.17 24.08
C TYR A 31 -25.01 -45.54 22.73
N LYS A 32 -24.05 -44.92 22.03
CA LYS A 32 -24.23 -44.44 20.64
C LYS A 32 -23.23 -45.13 19.72
N ILE A 33 -23.74 -45.79 18.68
CA ILE A 33 -22.98 -46.51 17.66
C ILE A 33 -22.72 -45.55 16.50
N TRP A 34 -21.46 -45.42 16.08
CA TRP A 34 -21.05 -44.47 15.04
C TRP A 34 -20.45 -45.15 13.83
N ASN A 35 -20.93 -44.81 12.62
CA ASN A 35 -20.46 -45.41 11.37
C ASN A 35 -19.18 -44.72 10.84
N LEU A 36 -18.08 -45.47 10.78
CA LEU A 36 -16.76 -45.05 10.31
C LEU A 36 -16.64 -45.00 8.77
N SER A 37 -17.62 -45.49 8.01
CA SER A 37 -17.56 -45.43 6.54
C SER A 37 -17.66 -44.02 5.95
N SER A 38 -17.95 -43.00 6.76
CA SER A 38 -18.05 -41.59 6.38
C SER A 38 -16.69 -40.87 6.39
N PHE A 39 -15.62 -41.54 6.80
CA PHE A 39 -14.32 -40.93 7.07
C PHE A 39 -13.16 -41.72 6.42
N SER A 40 -12.09 -41.02 6.06
CA SER A 40 -10.96 -41.59 5.29
C SER A 40 -10.05 -42.51 6.11
N ALA A 41 -9.11 -43.20 5.46
CA ALA A 41 -8.21 -44.21 6.04
C ALA A 41 -7.41 -43.76 7.28
N SER A 42 -7.19 -42.45 7.43
CA SER A 42 -6.55 -41.82 8.59
C SER A 42 -7.35 -42.00 9.89
N VAL A 43 -8.68 -42.11 9.80
CA VAL A 43 -9.60 -42.18 10.96
C VAL A 43 -9.69 -43.60 11.53
N LEU A 44 -9.42 -44.64 10.75
CA LEU A 44 -9.31 -46.02 11.23
C LEU A 44 -8.14 -46.20 12.21
N LYS A 45 -7.02 -45.50 11.97
CA LYS A 45 -5.89 -45.42 12.91
C LYS A 45 -6.27 -44.73 14.22
N VAL A 46 -7.06 -43.66 14.13
CA VAL A 46 -7.56 -42.92 15.31
C VAL A 46 -8.54 -43.79 16.12
N ALA A 47 -9.48 -44.47 15.47
CA ALA A 47 -10.45 -45.33 16.12
C ALA A 47 -9.80 -46.54 16.82
N ALA A 48 -8.78 -47.15 16.21
CA ALA A 48 -7.99 -48.23 16.84
C ALA A 48 -7.19 -47.72 18.06
N THR A 49 -6.63 -46.51 17.97
CA THR A 49 -5.87 -45.90 19.07
C THR A 49 -6.80 -45.60 20.26
N ILE A 50 -7.96 -45.01 20.02
CA ILE A 50 -8.96 -44.71 21.06
C ILE A 50 -9.51 -46.00 21.68
N SER A 51 -9.88 -46.99 20.86
CA SER A 51 -10.33 -48.31 21.33
C SER A 51 -9.34 -48.96 22.31
N SER A 52 -8.04 -48.90 22.00
CA SER A 52 -6.99 -49.48 22.86
C SER A 52 -6.84 -48.79 24.22
N ILE A 53 -7.20 -47.50 24.31
CA ILE A 53 -7.01 -46.68 25.51
C ILE A 53 -8.29 -46.63 26.35
N THR A 54 -9.46 -46.58 25.72
CA THR A 54 -10.75 -46.39 26.43
C THR A 54 -11.52 -47.70 26.62
N GLY A 55 -11.04 -48.83 26.07
CA GLY A 55 -11.74 -50.11 26.07
C GLY A 55 -12.97 -50.15 25.15
N ALA A 56 -13.09 -49.20 24.21
CA ALA A 56 -14.22 -49.15 23.29
C ALA A 56 -14.16 -50.31 22.28
N THR A 57 -15.26 -51.03 22.06
CA THR A 57 -15.29 -52.18 21.14
C THR A 57 -15.30 -51.72 19.68
N LEU A 58 -14.32 -52.15 18.91
CA LEU A 58 -14.19 -51.90 17.47
C LEU A 58 -14.59 -53.16 16.70
N HIS A 59 -15.63 -53.10 15.86
CA HIS A 59 -16.01 -54.25 15.02
C HIS A 59 -15.43 -54.11 13.61
N ILE A 60 -14.44 -54.94 13.29
CA ILE A 60 -13.83 -55.07 11.95
C ILE A 60 -13.89 -56.55 11.54
N PRO A 61 -14.49 -56.95 10.40
CA PRO A 61 -14.44 -58.33 9.94
C PRO A 61 -13.14 -58.65 9.18
N ASP A 62 -12.73 -59.92 9.24
CA ASP A 62 -11.36 -60.43 8.99
C ASP A 62 -10.80 -60.38 7.56
N GLU A 63 -11.49 -59.84 6.55
CA GLU A 63 -11.00 -59.86 5.17
C GLU A 63 -10.78 -58.44 4.61
N ALA A 64 -9.53 -57.96 4.65
CA ALA A 64 -9.16 -56.63 4.17
C ALA A 64 -7.85 -56.59 3.36
N ILE A 65 -7.83 -57.20 2.16
CA ILE A 65 -6.98 -56.90 0.98
C ILE A 65 -7.78 -57.39 -0.27
N PRO A 66 -7.67 -56.89 -1.53
CA PRO A 66 -6.94 -55.75 -2.12
C PRO A 66 -7.78 -54.74 -2.95
N GLN A 67 -9.06 -54.94 -3.23
CA GLN A 67 -9.80 -54.07 -4.17
C GLN A 67 -11.22 -53.80 -3.69
N LEU A 68 -11.42 -52.66 -3.00
CA LEU A 68 -12.74 -52.07 -2.75
C LEU A 68 -13.33 -51.52 -4.06
N LYS A 69 -13.56 -52.42 -5.02
CA LYS A 69 -14.52 -52.24 -6.10
C LYS A 69 -15.90 -52.24 -5.48
N THR A 70 -16.67 -51.25 -5.90
CA THR A 70 -18.13 -51.20 -5.84
C THR A 70 -18.74 -51.20 -4.43
N LEU A 71 -18.88 -49.98 -3.91
CA LEU A 71 -19.82 -49.59 -2.87
C LEU A 71 -21.14 -50.40 -2.92
N LYS A 72 -21.36 -51.27 -1.94
CA LYS A 72 -22.68 -51.61 -1.37
C LYS A 72 -22.54 -52.27 0.02
N ASN A 73 -22.76 -51.44 1.03
CA ASN A 73 -23.34 -51.71 2.36
C ASN A 73 -22.89 -52.95 3.17
N LYS A 74 -21.95 -52.74 4.11
CA LYS A 74 -22.08 -53.17 5.53
C LYS A 74 -21.42 -52.11 6.43
N THR A 75 -22.21 -51.58 7.37
CA THR A 75 -21.90 -50.53 8.34
C THR A 75 -20.65 -50.88 9.16
N ARG A 76 -19.71 -49.94 9.31
CA ARG A 76 -18.46 -50.11 10.10
C ARG A 76 -18.58 -49.20 11.30
N GLY A 77 -18.45 -49.61 12.56
CA GLY A 77 -18.65 -48.66 13.66
C GLY A 77 -17.97 -48.95 14.98
N PHE A 78 -17.96 -47.95 15.85
CA PHE A 78 -17.49 -48.03 17.24
C PHE A 78 -18.50 -47.41 18.21
N THR A 79 -18.47 -47.85 19.47
CA THR A 79 -19.39 -47.43 20.52
C THR A 79 -18.61 -46.82 21.68
N LEU A 80 -19.03 -45.66 22.19
CA LEU A 80 -18.33 -44.94 23.27
C LEU A 80 -19.29 -44.50 24.39
N ASN A 81 -18.88 -44.67 25.64
CA ASN A 81 -19.61 -44.22 26.84
C ASN A 81 -19.12 -42.82 27.28
N THR A 82 -20.02 -41.84 27.30
CA THR A 82 -19.70 -40.44 27.66
C THR A 82 -19.18 -40.28 29.08
N GLN A 83 -19.72 -41.03 30.04
CA GLN A 83 -19.34 -40.95 31.45
C GLN A 83 -17.94 -41.52 31.68
N SER A 84 -17.61 -42.61 30.99
CA SER A 84 -16.24 -43.16 31.00
C SER A 84 -15.24 -42.21 30.31
N PHE A 85 -15.61 -41.53 29.22
CA PHE A 85 -14.75 -40.57 28.53
C PHE A 85 -14.43 -39.34 29.39
N GLN A 86 -15.44 -38.75 30.05
CA GLN A 86 -15.25 -37.60 30.94
C GLN A 86 -14.40 -37.94 32.18
N ALA A 87 -14.68 -39.10 32.80
CA ALA A 87 -13.93 -39.56 33.97
C ALA A 87 -12.45 -39.84 33.66
N HIS A 88 -12.14 -40.31 32.45
CA HIS A 88 -10.78 -40.72 32.11
C HIS A 88 -9.87 -39.56 31.68
N PHE A 89 -10.43 -38.49 31.08
CA PHE A 89 -9.67 -37.31 30.63
C PHE A 89 -9.88 -36.07 31.51
N ASN A 90 -10.55 -36.24 32.66
CA ASN A 90 -10.84 -35.19 33.65
C ASN A 90 -11.46 -33.91 33.05
N PHE A 91 -12.43 -34.09 32.15
CA PHE A 91 -12.93 -33.04 31.26
C PHE A 91 -14.48 -32.95 31.27
N SER A 92 -15.06 -31.74 31.10
CA SER A 92 -16.51 -31.48 31.18
C SER A 92 -17.09 -30.76 29.96
N PHE A 93 -18.25 -31.23 29.47
CA PHE A 93 -18.96 -30.67 28.30
C PHE A 93 -20.01 -29.58 28.66
N VAL A 94 -19.96 -28.98 29.85
CA VAL A 94 -20.97 -28.02 30.33
C VAL A 94 -20.62 -26.59 29.92
N GLY A 95 -21.57 -25.83 29.35
CA GLY A 95 -21.40 -24.42 29.00
C GLY A 95 -21.52 -24.14 27.50
N ASN A 96 -21.03 -22.99 27.04
CA ASN A 96 -20.93 -22.69 25.60
C ASN A 96 -19.67 -23.33 24.99
N LEU A 97 -19.61 -23.35 23.66
CA LEU A 97 -18.49 -23.93 22.90
C LEU A 97 -17.11 -23.49 23.42
N MET A 98 -16.94 -22.20 23.68
CA MET A 98 -15.65 -21.64 24.08
C MET A 98 -15.25 -22.13 25.47
N SER A 99 -16.19 -22.19 26.42
CA SER A 99 -15.93 -22.73 27.76
C SER A 99 -15.62 -24.23 27.76
N ALA A 100 -16.21 -25.02 26.86
CA ALA A 100 -15.91 -26.44 26.72
C ALA A 100 -14.54 -26.68 26.07
N LEU A 101 -14.15 -25.87 25.09
CA LEU A 101 -12.81 -25.96 24.48
C LEU A 101 -11.71 -25.59 25.48
N GLU A 102 -11.94 -24.53 26.27
CA GLU A 102 -10.99 -24.07 27.29
C GLU A 102 -10.84 -25.11 28.43
N ALA A 103 -11.90 -25.82 28.81
CA ALA A 103 -11.82 -26.92 29.78
C ALA A 103 -11.07 -28.15 29.24
N PHE A 104 -11.14 -28.41 27.92
CA PHE A 104 -10.45 -29.51 27.25
C PHE A 104 -8.94 -29.27 27.21
N ASP A 105 -8.54 -28.05 26.84
CA ASP A 105 -7.14 -27.65 26.77
C ASP A 105 -6.45 -27.65 28.14
N ASN A 106 -7.19 -27.37 29.22
CA ASN A 106 -6.63 -27.30 30.57
C ASN A 106 -6.42 -28.68 31.23
N ASN A 107 -7.25 -29.68 30.95
CA ASN A 107 -7.30 -30.92 31.75
C ASN A 107 -6.82 -32.20 31.03
N VAL A 108 -6.70 -32.21 29.69
CA VAL A 108 -6.20 -33.38 28.96
C VAL A 108 -4.67 -33.46 29.04
N PRO A 109 -4.07 -34.64 29.34
CA PRO A 109 -2.61 -34.80 29.44
C PRO A 109 -1.87 -34.63 28.10
N ASP A 110 -0.68 -34.04 28.14
CA ASP A 110 0.19 -33.79 26.97
C ASP A 110 0.57 -35.06 26.19
N SER A 111 0.45 -36.23 26.82
CA SER A 111 0.69 -37.54 26.22
C SER A 111 -0.37 -37.97 25.21
N ILE A 112 -1.50 -37.26 25.13
CA ILE A 112 -2.64 -37.54 24.23
C ILE A 112 -2.78 -36.47 23.16
N THR A 113 -2.67 -35.20 23.56
CA THR A 113 -2.57 -34.04 22.67
C THR A 113 -1.37 -33.22 23.15
N PRO A 114 -0.23 -33.25 22.46
CA PRO A 114 0.90 -32.44 22.88
C PRO A 114 0.51 -30.96 22.79
N LYS A 115 0.55 -30.24 23.91
CA LYS A 115 0.25 -28.80 23.98
C LYS A 115 1.37 -28.01 23.29
N GLY A 116 1.23 -27.85 21.98
CA GLY A 116 1.90 -26.81 21.22
C GLY A 116 1.22 -25.45 21.43
N PRO A 117 1.87 -24.33 21.08
CA PRO A 117 1.28 -23.01 21.21
C PRO A 117 0.01 -22.89 20.34
N HIS A 118 -1.16 -22.70 20.96
CA HIS A 118 -2.45 -22.57 20.28
C HIS A 118 -2.50 -21.34 19.35
N VAL A 119 -2.96 -21.51 18.11
CA VAL A 119 -3.04 -20.47 17.06
C VAL A 119 -4.48 -20.35 16.52
N HIS A 120 -5.02 -19.13 16.48
CA HIS A 120 -6.21 -18.79 15.68
C HIS A 120 -5.77 -18.06 14.39
N CYS A 121 -6.20 -18.55 13.22
CA CYS A 121 -5.84 -18.09 11.85
C CYS A 121 -6.77 -16.94 11.35
N PRO A 122 -6.39 -16.13 10.34
CA PRO A 122 -5.28 -16.28 9.39
C PRO A 122 -4.34 -15.05 9.26
N ASP A 123 -3.03 -15.32 9.31
CA ASP A 123 -1.88 -14.56 8.79
C ASP A 123 -0.67 -14.71 9.74
N ALA A 124 -0.23 -15.94 9.97
CA ALA A 124 1.01 -16.21 10.71
C ALA A 124 2.23 -16.12 9.78
N PHE A 125 2.56 -14.91 9.35
CA PHE A 125 3.96 -14.57 9.05
C PHE A 125 4.71 -14.45 10.38
N ASN A 126 5.98 -14.84 10.41
CA ASN A 126 6.87 -14.77 11.58
C ASN A 126 7.15 -13.29 11.95
N THR A 127 6.12 -12.58 12.44
CA THR A 127 6.09 -11.14 12.70
C THR A 127 6.41 -10.90 14.16
N ILE A 128 7.42 -10.08 14.46
CA ILE A 128 7.69 -9.62 15.84
C ILE A 128 6.45 -8.96 16.44
N ALA A 129 6.29 -9.07 17.77
CA ALA A 129 5.26 -8.29 18.46
C ALA A 129 5.49 -6.78 18.21
N CYS A 130 4.41 -6.00 18.20
CA CYS A 130 4.51 -4.56 17.96
C CYS A 130 5.53 -3.90 18.92
N PRO A 131 6.59 -3.24 18.41
CA PRO A 131 7.64 -2.61 19.23
C PRO A 131 7.16 -1.56 20.24
N VAL A 132 5.94 -1.03 20.03
CA VAL A 132 5.34 -0.02 20.89
C VAL A 132 4.43 -0.65 21.94
N CYS A 133 3.43 -1.44 21.55
CA CYS A 133 2.39 -1.93 22.47
C CYS A 133 2.40 -3.44 22.74
N GLY A 134 3.27 -4.21 22.10
CA GLY A 134 3.37 -5.67 22.26
C GLY A 134 2.24 -6.48 21.62
N SER A 135 1.27 -5.84 20.97
CA SER A 135 0.19 -6.53 20.25
C SER A 135 0.74 -7.37 19.09
N LYS A 136 0.12 -8.54 18.88
CA LYS A 136 0.36 -9.42 17.72
C LYS A 136 -0.72 -9.26 16.63
N ASN A 137 -1.65 -8.32 16.81
CA ASN A 137 -2.70 -8.07 15.85
C ASN A 137 -2.20 -7.08 14.79
N HIS A 138 -1.77 -7.63 13.66
CA HIS A 138 -1.13 -6.89 12.57
C HIS A 138 -1.94 -6.95 11.28
N GLN A 139 -1.69 -5.99 10.41
CA GLN A 139 -2.12 -5.98 9.01
C GLN A 139 -0.87 -5.86 8.13
N VAL A 140 -0.72 -6.71 7.12
CA VAL A 140 0.34 -6.52 6.12
C VAL A 140 0.05 -5.27 5.31
N VAL A 141 1.04 -4.39 5.21
CA VAL A 141 0.95 -3.09 4.51
C VAL A 141 1.68 -3.14 3.18
N LEU A 142 2.87 -3.74 3.15
CA LEU A 142 3.68 -3.88 1.95
C LEU A 142 4.61 -5.09 2.10
N ASP A 143 4.67 -5.92 1.06
CA ASP A 143 5.64 -7.03 0.96
C ASP A 143 6.65 -6.68 -0.14
N LEU A 144 7.91 -6.46 0.24
CA LEU A 144 9.00 -6.14 -0.68
C LEU A 144 9.85 -7.39 -1.01
N GLY A 145 9.36 -8.57 -0.64
CA GLY A 145 10.03 -9.84 -0.84
C GLY A 145 11.24 -10.01 0.08
N SER A 146 12.28 -10.68 -0.41
CA SER A 146 13.56 -10.84 0.32
C SER A 146 14.64 -9.99 -0.32
N GLN A 147 15.30 -9.14 0.46
CA GLN A 147 16.30 -8.18 0.00
C GLN A 147 17.59 -8.28 0.84
N PRO A 148 18.77 -7.97 0.27
CA PRO A 148 20.00 -7.91 1.04
C PRO A 148 19.98 -6.74 2.04
N LEU A 149 20.89 -6.79 3.01
CA LEU A 149 21.10 -5.65 3.90
C LEU A 149 21.58 -4.44 3.08
N ALA A 150 20.88 -3.32 3.24
CA ALA A 150 21.01 -2.16 2.34
C ALA A 150 22.40 -1.48 2.38
N ASN A 151 23.20 -1.74 3.43
CA ASN A 151 24.54 -1.20 3.61
C ASN A 151 25.67 -2.24 3.51
N ASP A 152 25.39 -3.47 3.04
CA ASP A 152 26.38 -4.56 2.88
C ASP A 152 27.19 -4.44 1.57
N PHE A 153 27.88 -3.32 1.38
CA PHE A 153 28.68 -3.06 0.18
C PHE A 153 29.97 -3.87 0.18
N ASN A 154 30.33 -4.47 -0.97
CA ASN A 154 31.53 -5.29 -1.12
C ASN A 154 32.34 -4.89 -2.36
N SER A 155 33.67 -4.96 -2.27
CA SER A 155 34.57 -4.67 -3.39
C SER A 155 34.68 -5.81 -4.41
N ASP A 156 34.35 -7.04 -4.03
CA ASP A 156 34.29 -8.17 -4.94
C ASP A 156 32.85 -8.33 -5.50
N PRO A 157 32.65 -8.32 -6.83
CA PRO A 157 31.32 -8.38 -7.43
C PRO A 157 30.63 -9.72 -7.19
N SER A 158 31.37 -10.83 -7.09
CA SER A 158 30.77 -12.14 -6.85
C SER A 158 30.23 -12.25 -5.42
N THR A 159 30.97 -11.70 -4.46
CA THR A 159 30.58 -11.62 -3.05
C THR A 159 29.40 -10.68 -2.85
N SER A 160 29.40 -9.50 -3.49
CA SER A 160 28.25 -8.58 -3.43
C SER A 160 26.99 -9.20 -4.04
N TYR A 161 27.10 -9.89 -5.17
CA TYR A 161 25.97 -10.59 -5.79
C TYR A 161 25.41 -11.70 -4.88
N ALA A 162 26.29 -12.36 -4.12
CA ALA A 162 25.93 -13.43 -3.18
C ALA A 162 25.50 -12.94 -1.78
N SER A 163 25.33 -11.63 -1.56
CA SER A 163 24.84 -11.09 -0.28
C SER A 163 23.58 -11.80 0.18
N GLU A 164 23.56 -12.18 1.47
CA GLU A 164 22.43 -12.85 2.08
C GLU A 164 21.19 -11.96 2.01
N ARG A 165 20.03 -12.58 1.74
CA ARG A 165 18.75 -11.88 1.59
C ARG A 165 17.82 -12.23 2.74
N PHE A 166 17.16 -11.20 3.26
CA PHE A 166 16.24 -11.30 4.39
C PHE A 166 14.85 -10.81 4.00
N PRO A 167 13.78 -11.41 4.53
CA PRO A 167 12.42 -10.91 4.31
C PRO A 167 12.29 -9.44 4.70
N LEU A 168 11.58 -8.67 3.87
CA LEU A 168 11.35 -7.25 4.06
C LEU A 168 9.86 -6.96 3.86
N LYS A 169 9.14 -6.99 4.98
CA LYS A 169 7.69 -6.81 5.01
C LYS A 169 7.32 -5.76 6.05
N LEU A 170 6.52 -4.80 5.63
CA LEU A 170 5.96 -3.75 6.47
C LEU A 170 4.57 -4.18 6.94
N VAL A 171 4.32 -4.08 8.24
CA VAL A 171 3.02 -4.31 8.86
C VAL A 171 2.55 -3.10 9.67
N ARG A 172 1.23 -2.98 9.87
CA ARG A 172 0.61 -2.03 10.79
C ARG A 172 0.01 -2.78 11.97
N CYS A 173 0.32 -2.35 13.19
CA CYS A 173 -0.37 -2.80 14.39
C CYS A 173 -1.79 -2.23 14.42
N LYS A 174 -2.82 -3.10 14.43
CA LYS A 174 -4.23 -2.68 14.48
C LYS A 174 -4.64 -2.08 15.83
N THR A 175 -3.80 -2.22 16.87
CA THR A 175 -4.05 -1.68 18.22
C THR A 175 -3.59 -0.24 18.36
N CYS A 176 -2.33 0.06 18.02
CA CYS A 176 -1.74 1.39 18.25
C CYS A 176 -1.42 2.16 16.95
N ASN A 177 -1.76 1.61 15.79
CA ASN A 177 -1.42 2.18 14.47
C ASN A 177 0.08 2.41 14.27
N HIS A 178 0.93 1.63 14.95
CA HIS A 178 2.37 1.62 14.73
C HIS A 178 2.71 0.78 13.52
N TYR A 179 3.56 1.29 12.64
CA TYR A 179 4.06 0.54 11.49
C TYR A 179 5.45 0.00 11.82
N HIS A 180 5.71 -1.25 11.50
CA HIS A 180 6.99 -1.87 11.77
C HIS A 180 7.29 -3.02 10.82
N LEU A 181 8.54 -3.43 10.77
CA LEU A 181 8.95 -4.62 10.03
C LEU A 181 8.49 -5.89 10.73
N THR A 182 8.33 -6.97 9.97
CA THR A 182 8.06 -8.30 10.52
C THR A 182 9.26 -8.92 11.22
N ASN A 183 10.47 -8.49 10.89
CA ASN A 183 11.72 -9.06 11.38
C ASN A 183 12.68 -7.95 11.81
N THR A 184 13.59 -8.27 12.73
CA THR A 184 14.69 -7.41 13.14
C THR A 184 16.01 -8.05 12.75
N ALA A 185 16.90 -7.29 12.14
CA ALA A 185 18.30 -7.71 11.98
C ALA A 185 19.06 -7.60 13.30
N ASP A 186 20.18 -8.33 13.42
CA ASP A 186 21.06 -8.23 14.58
C ASP A 186 21.72 -6.84 14.66
N ARG A 187 21.69 -6.23 15.84
CA ARG A 187 22.13 -4.84 16.06
C ARG A 187 23.65 -4.73 16.12
N ASP A 188 24.32 -5.74 16.66
CA ASP A 188 25.78 -5.72 16.83
C ASP A 188 26.47 -5.76 15.46
N GLY A 189 25.98 -6.62 14.55
CA GLY A 189 26.45 -6.67 13.17
C GLY A 189 26.23 -5.38 12.36
N LEU A 190 25.17 -4.62 12.64
CA LEU A 190 24.81 -3.41 11.89
C LEU A 190 25.53 -2.14 12.38
N PHE A 191 25.63 -1.94 13.70
CA PHE A 191 25.94 -0.61 14.26
C PHE A 191 27.29 -0.50 14.97
N ASN A 192 28.02 -1.59 15.21
CA ASN A 192 29.31 -1.53 15.90
C ASN A 192 30.40 -0.81 15.07
N LYS A 193 30.39 -1.02 13.75
CA LYS A 193 31.24 -0.32 12.78
C LYS A 193 30.38 0.31 11.70
N TYR A 194 29.92 1.53 11.95
CA TYR A 194 28.97 2.21 11.07
C TYR A 194 29.69 3.12 10.07
N LEU A 195 29.27 3.05 8.80
CA LEU A 195 29.91 3.79 7.68
C LEU A 195 29.27 5.16 7.43
N TYR A 196 28.13 5.46 8.06
CA TYR A 196 27.43 6.71 7.89
C TYR A 196 27.89 7.75 8.92
N GLN A 197 28.50 8.82 8.43
CA GLN A 197 28.95 9.96 9.21
C GLN A 197 28.04 11.17 8.96
N SER A 198 27.44 11.69 10.02
CA SER A 198 26.42 12.75 9.93
C SER A 198 26.96 14.11 9.51
N GLY A 199 28.18 14.51 9.92
CA GLY A 199 28.75 15.85 9.66
C GLY A 199 29.19 16.15 8.23
N THR A 200 28.70 15.42 7.22
CA THR A 200 29.24 15.46 5.84
C THR A 200 28.40 16.27 4.85
N SER A 201 27.17 16.66 5.20
CA SER A 201 26.27 17.45 4.33
C SER A 201 25.93 18.80 4.98
N SER A 202 25.98 19.88 4.19
CA SER A 202 25.57 21.22 4.62
C SER A 202 24.11 21.25 5.08
N THR A 203 23.21 20.58 4.36
CA THR A 203 21.78 20.50 4.71
C THR A 203 21.56 19.93 6.11
N LEU A 204 22.35 18.92 6.50
CA LEU A 204 22.22 18.31 7.82
C LEU A 204 22.87 19.17 8.92
N SER A 205 23.97 19.86 8.59
CA SER A 205 24.58 20.85 9.48
C SER A 205 23.62 22.00 9.80
N ASP A 206 22.94 22.56 8.80
CA ASP A 206 21.95 23.63 8.98
C ASP A 206 20.80 23.17 9.89
N TYR A 207 20.37 21.92 9.71
CA TYR A 207 19.35 21.32 10.57
C TYR A 207 19.82 21.15 12.01
N PHE A 208 21.08 20.71 12.22
CA PHE A 208 21.65 20.57 13.56
C PHE A 208 21.77 21.91 14.29
N GLU A 209 22.18 22.97 13.58
CA GLU A 209 22.20 24.33 14.12
C GLU A 209 20.79 24.77 14.54
N TRP A 210 19.81 24.61 13.64
CA TRP A 210 18.42 24.95 13.93
C TRP A 210 17.86 24.18 15.13
N LEU A 211 18.13 22.87 15.23
CA LEU A 211 17.65 22.07 16.35
C LEU A 211 18.29 22.51 17.66
N ALA A 212 19.59 22.81 17.66
CA ALA A 212 20.28 23.35 18.84
C ALA A 212 19.66 24.70 19.27
N TRP A 213 19.46 25.63 18.33
CA TRP A 213 18.78 26.90 18.57
C TRP A 213 17.39 26.71 19.18
N LYS A 214 16.59 25.80 18.62
CA LYS A 214 15.23 25.50 19.12
C LYS A 214 15.27 25.00 20.56
N VAL A 215 16.14 24.03 20.85
CA VAL A 215 16.29 23.43 22.18
C VAL A 215 16.77 24.45 23.21
N ILE A 216 17.73 25.31 22.84
CA ILE A 216 18.24 26.36 23.72
C ILE A 216 17.12 27.36 24.03
N ASN A 217 16.44 27.87 23.01
CA ASN A 217 15.38 28.87 23.19
C ASN A 217 14.18 28.34 23.98
N SER A 218 13.77 27.10 23.76
CA SER A 218 12.65 26.50 24.49
C SER A 218 12.98 26.20 25.96
N SER A 219 14.27 26.02 26.29
CA SER A 219 14.71 25.69 27.64
C SER A 219 14.68 26.88 28.61
N ASN A 220 14.66 28.11 28.10
CA ASN A 220 14.79 29.35 28.89
C ASN A 220 16.03 29.37 29.81
N VAL A 221 17.13 28.73 29.41
CA VAL A 221 18.43 28.82 30.11
C VAL A 221 19.54 29.25 29.16
N GLU A 222 20.44 30.10 29.64
CA GLU A 222 21.60 30.56 28.86
C GLU A 222 22.65 29.44 28.71
N LYS A 223 22.90 28.68 29.78
CA LYS A 223 23.82 27.55 29.80
C LYS A 223 23.11 26.31 30.35
N GLY A 224 23.14 25.23 29.59
CA GLY A 224 22.49 23.97 29.94
C GLY A 224 23.41 22.75 29.81
N ALA A 225 22.83 21.58 30.04
CA ALA A 225 23.45 20.30 29.74
C ALA A 225 22.54 19.50 28.81
N VAL A 226 23.10 18.95 27.73
CA VAL A 226 22.38 18.14 26.75
C VAL A 226 22.97 16.73 26.67
N LEU A 227 22.10 15.73 26.60
CA LEU A 227 22.45 14.36 26.26
C LEU A 227 21.91 14.05 24.85
N ASP A 228 22.80 13.73 23.91
CA ASP A 228 22.42 13.26 22.57
C ASP A 228 22.57 11.73 22.47
N ILE A 229 21.46 11.04 22.18
CA ILE A 229 21.40 9.59 22.09
C ILE A 229 21.54 9.17 20.62
N ALA A 230 22.49 8.26 20.36
CA ALA A 230 23.07 7.97 19.05
C ALA A 230 23.71 9.22 18.41
N CYS A 231 24.66 9.81 19.14
CA CYS A 231 25.29 11.09 18.77
C CYS A 231 26.22 11.01 17.56
N ASN A 232 26.47 9.82 16.99
CA ASN A 232 27.35 9.62 15.84
C ASN A 232 28.75 10.23 16.08
N ASP A 233 29.22 11.05 15.16
CA ASP A 233 30.49 11.79 15.22
C ASP A 233 30.47 13.04 16.11
N GLY A 234 29.33 13.37 16.72
CA GLY A 234 29.18 14.52 17.62
C GLY A 234 28.77 15.82 16.93
N SER A 235 28.51 15.83 15.62
CA SER A 235 28.21 17.06 14.87
C SER A 235 27.04 17.90 15.45
N GLN A 236 25.98 17.25 15.95
CA GLN A 236 24.89 17.96 16.64
C GLN A 236 25.37 18.61 17.95
N LEU A 237 26.23 17.92 18.70
CA LEU A 237 26.76 18.37 19.98
C LEU A 237 27.70 19.58 19.79
N ASP A 238 28.39 19.69 18.65
CA ASP A 238 29.24 20.84 18.34
C ASP A 238 28.45 22.16 18.37
N HIS A 239 27.22 22.18 17.84
CA HIS A 239 26.35 23.37 17.90
C HIS A 239 25.93 23.74 19.33
N PHE A 240 25.61 22.76 20.19
CA PHE A 240 25.34 23.04 21.61
C PHE A 240 26.58 23.56 22.34
N LYS A 241 27.74 22.95 22.08
CA LYS A 241 29.02 23.36 22.66
C LYS A 241 29.41 24.79 22.25
N ALA A 242 29.14 25.18 21.01
CA ALA A 242 29.36 26.55 20.53
C ALA A 242 28.55 27.60 21.33
N HIS A 243 27.37 27.22 21.84
CA HIS A 243 26.57 28.04 22.76
C HIS A 243 26.97 27.88 24.24
N GLY A 244 28.09 27.21 24.55
CA GLY A 244 28.60 27.05 25.91
C GLY A 244 27.88 25.99 26.75
N TRP A 245 27.10 25.09 26.12
CA TRP A 245 26.43 24.00 26.82
C TRP A 245 27.37 22.83 27.10
N LYS A 246 27.11 22.12 28.20
CA LYS A 246 27.79 20.84 28.50
C LYS A 246 27.18 19.74 27.64
N THR A 247 28.02 18.98 26.96
CA THR A 247 27.61 18.02 25.93
C THR A 247 27.96 16.59 26.33
N PHE A 248 26.93 15.75 26.36
CA PHE A 248 27.02 14.34 26.67
C PHE A 248 26.46 13.52 25.50
N GLY A 249 27.07 12.39 25.18
CA GLY A 249 26.66 11.55 24.06
C GLY A 249 26.67 10.06 24.39
N VAL A 250 25.83 9.30 23.69
CA VAL A 250 25.84 7.83 23.70
C VAL A 250 25.79 7.34 22.27
N ASP A 251 26.70 6.47 21.85
CA ASP A 251 26.64 5.85 20.51
C ASP A 251 27.35 4.48 20.47
N PRO A 252 26.80 3.45 19.81
CA PRO A 252 27.46 2.15 19.69
C PRO A 252 28.64 2.12 18.71
N ALA A 253 28.72 3.02 17.73
CA ALA A 253 29.72 2.99 16.67
C ALA A 253 31.08 3.49 17.18
N ALA A 254 31.94 2.55 17.60
CA ALA A 254 33.22 2.88 18.24
C ALA A 254 34.12 3.78 17.38
N ASN A 255 34.06 3.64 16.05
CA ASN A 255 34.80 4.47 15.10
C ASN A 255 34.35 5.94 15.11
N LEU A 256 33.06 6.22 15.32
CA LEU A 256 32.50 7.58 15.30
C LEU A 256 32.59 8.23 16.68
N VAL A 257 32.42 7.45 17.75
CA VAL A 257 32.59 7.93 19.14
C VAL A 257 33.99 8.52 19.37
N ALA A 258 35.01 7.98 18.72
CA ALA A 258 36.37 8.54 18.80
C ALA A 258 36.44 9.98 18.29
N LEU A 259 35.72 10.31 17.22
CA LEU A 259 35.65 11.66 16.65
C LEU A 259 34.92 12.61 17.60
N ALA A 260 33.77 12.20 18.12
CA ALA A 260 33.01 13.02 19.07
C ALA A 260 33.81 13.36 20.34
N ARG A 261 34.60 12.40 20.85
CA ARG A 261 35.50 12.64 21.99
C ARG A 261 36.65 13.58 21.64
N ALA A 262 37.24 13.45 20.45
CA ALA A 262 38.28 14.36 19.97
C ALA A 262 37.77 15.81 19.87
N ASN A 263 36.49 15.99 19.52
CA ASN A 263 35.81 17.29 19.54
C ASN A 263 35.44 17.76 20.96
N GLY A 264 35.84 17.05 22.01
CA GLY A 264 35.71 17.47 23.41
C GLY A 264 34.34 17.21 24.04
N HIS A 265 33.54 16.30 23.49
CA HIS A 265 32.29 15.85 24.09
C HIS A 265 32.51 14.70 25.09
N THR A 266 31.66 14.61 26.11
CA THR A 266 31.66 13.47 27.04
C THR A 266 30.79 12.35 26.48
N VAL A 267 31.39 11.36 25.80
CA VAL A 267 30.63 10.32 25.08
C VAL A 267 30.89 8.92 25.61
N LYS A 268 29.83 8.14 25.85
CA LYS A 268 29.89 6.72 26.22
C LYS A 268 29.61 5.82 25.02
N THR A 269 30.46 4.83 24.81
CA THR A 269 30.28 3.85 23.74
C THR A 269 29.26 2.78 24.20
N GLY A 270 28.23 2.54 23.40
CA GLY A 270 27.24 1.46 23.63
C GLY A 270 25.81 1.84 23.23
N PHE A 271 24.91 0.85 23.28
CA PHE A 271 23.51 1.06 22.98
C PHE A 271 22.74 1.64 24.17
N TRP A 272 21.85 2.61 23.91
CA TRP A 272 20.91 3.11 24.90
C TRP A 272 19.77 2.10 25.16
N PRO A 273 19.30 1.94 26.42
CA PRO A 273 19.81 2.55 27.64
C PRO A 273 21.04 1.83 28.23
N LEU A 274 21.94 2.60 28.86
CA LEU A 274 23.13 2.07 29.54
C LEU A 274 23.47 2.89 30.80
N LYS A 275 24.35 2.37 31.66
CA LYS A 275 24.86 3.12 32.84
C LYS A 275 25.90 4.16 32.43
N PHE A 276 25.59 5.44 32.64
CA PHE A 276 26.46 6.56 32.28
C PHE A 276 26.77 7.45 33.50
N PRO A 277 27.77 7.07 34.34
CA PRO A 277 28.08 7.76 35.60
C PRO A 277 28.47 9.24 35.47
N GLU A 278 29.03 9.63 34.33
CA GLU A 278 29.49 10.99 34.06
C GLU A 278 28.35 11.96 33.73
N LEU A 279 27.12 11.47 33.52
CA LEU A 279 25.96 12.33 33.33
C LEU A 279 25.72 13.24 34.54
N PRO A 280 25.26 14.48 34.32
CA PRO A 280 24.89 15.35 35.41
C PRO A 280 23.71 14.76 36.20
N LYS A 281 23.53 15.23 37.44
CA LYS A 281 22.31 14.94 38.21
C LYS A 281 21.09 15.32 37.37
N ARG A 282 20.01 14.55 37.49
CA ARG A 282 18.79 14.72 36.67
C ARG A 282 18.25 16.15 36.68
N GLU A 283 18.36 16.87 37.80
CA GLU A 283 17.92 18.28 37.94
C GLU A 283 18.74 19.27 37.11
N SER A 284 19.95 18.89 36.72
CA SER A 284 20.87 19.69 35.92
C SER A 284 20.92 19.28 34.45
N LEU A 285 20.23 18.20 34.06
CA LEU A 285 20.08 17.81 32.65
C LEU A 285 18.95 18.64 32.03
N THR A 286 19.27 19.48 31.06
CA THR A 286 18.32 20.42 30.46
C THR A 286 17.54 19.79 29.32
N ALA A 287 18.23 19.05 28.44
CA ALA A 287 17.63 18.47 27.26
C ALA A 287 18.20 17.09 26.95
N ILE A 288 17.38 16.28 26.28
CA ILE A 288 17.81 15.04 25.64
C ILE A 288 17.42 15.13 24.16
N THR A 289 18.34 14.82 23.26
CA THR A 289 18.06 14.70 21.82
C THR A 289 18.25 13.25 21.40
N ALA A 290 17.40 12.79 20.48
CA ALA A 290 17.46 11.45 19.89
C ALA A 290 17.04 11.56 18.43
N GLN A 291 18.03 11.76 17.54
CA GLN A 291 17.80 12.00 16.12
C GLN A 291 17.93 10.72 15.31
N ASN A 292 16.94 10.47 14.47
CA ASN A 292 16.79 9.33 13.58
C ASN A 292 17.06 7.94 14.20
N VAL A 293 17.11 7.82 15.53
CA VAL A 293 17.51 6.58 16.21
C VAL A 293 16.31 5.74 16.63
N LEU A 294 15.19 6.36 17.02
CA LEU A 294 14.06 5.62 17.58
C LEU A 294 13.42 4.65 16.55
N ALA A 295 13.54 4.95 15.25
CA ALA A 295 13.11 4.05 14.18
C ALA A 295 13.94 2.74 14.13
N HIS A 296 15.15 2.74 14.68
CA HIS A 296 16.12 1.63 14.60
C HIS A 296 16.11 0.74 15.85
N VAL A 297 15.28 1.06 16.85
CA VAL A 297 15.28 0.31 18.12
C VAL A 297 14.19 -0.77 18.13
N PRO A 298 14.53 -2.00 18.59
CA PRO A 298 13.54 -3.08 18.69
C PRO A 298 12.57 -2.91 19.86
N ASP A 299 13.00 -2.23 20.94
CA ASP A 299 12.17 -1.93 22.11
C ASP A 299 12.09 -0.42 22.34
N VAL A 300 11.05 0.18 21.76
CA VAL A 300 10.79 1.63 21.78
C VAL A 300 10.48 2.09 23.20
N VAL A 301 9.73 1.31 23.97
CA VAL A 301 9.30 1.68 25.32
C VAL A 301 10.47 1.62 26.30
N ALA A 302 11.35 0.61 26.21
CA ALA A 302 12.56 0.56 27.03
C ALA A 302 13.51 1.71 26.74
N PHE A 303 13.65 2.11 25.47
CA PHE A 303 14.43 3.27 25.06
C PHE A 303 13.92 4.55 25.74
N LEU A 304 12.62 4.84 25.60
CA LEU A 304 11.98 6.03 26.15
C LEU A 304 11.95 6.02 27.69
N LYS A 305 11.74 4.87 28.33
CA LYS A 305 11.91 4.71 29.79
C LYS A 305 13.34 5.00 30.23
N GLY A 306 14.33 4.64 29.41
CA GLY A 306 15.71 5.05 29.60
C GLY A 306 15.84 6.56 29.71
N CYS A 307 15.26 7.30 28.76
CA CYS A 307 15.24 8.76 28.77
C CYS A 307 14.57 9.28 30.04
N ALA A 308 13.35 8.80 30.35
CA ALA A 308 12.59 9.21 31.52
C ALA A 308 13.36 9.04 32.84
N ARG A 309 14.17 7.98 32.98
CA ARG A 309 14.99 7.74 34.20
C ARG A 309 16.03 8.81 34.47
N VAL A 310 16.59 9.43 33.43
CA VAL A 310 17.64 10.47 33.57
C VAL A 310 17.08 11.88 33.51
N MET A 311 15.81 12.04 33.14
CA MET A 311 15.13 13.34 33.11
C MET A 311 14.87 13.88 34.52
N GLY A 312 15.20 15.15 34.71
CA GLY A 312 14.73 15.94 35.83
C GLY A 312 13.38 16.59 35.56
N PRO A 313 12.84 17.34 36.54
CA PRO A 313 11.55 18.00 36.41
C PRO A 313 11.43 18.88 35.14
N LYS A 314 12.47 19.65 34.81
CA LYS A 314 12.44 20.61 33.70
C LYS A 314 13.04 20.08 32.40
N THR A 315 13.53 18.84 32.38
CA THR A 315 14.17 18.26 31.20
C THR A 315 13.15 18.04 30.09
N GLN A 316 13.50 18.44 28.87
CA GLN A 316 12.71 18.14 27.67
C GLN A 316 13.44 17.11 26.81
N LEU A 317 12.69 16.16 26.26
CA LEU A 317 13.18 15.14 25.32
C LEU A 317 12.70 15.49 23.92
N TYR A 318 13.63 15.55 22.96
CA TYR A 318 13.37 15.80 21.55
C TYR A 318 13.71 14.55 20.75
N VAL A 319 12.68 13.92 20.18
CA VAL A 319 12.83 12.74 19.33
C VAL A 319 12.53 13.15 17.89
N GLN A 320 13.48 12.96 16.98
CA GLN A 320 13.26 13.10 15.55
C GLN A 320 13.29 11.72 14.88
N THR A 321 12.31 11.45 14.01
CA THR A 321 12.26 10.25 13.16
C THR A 321 11.99 10.66 11.72
N SER A 322 12.59 9.97 10.75
CA SER A 322 12.39 10.27 9.33
C SER A 322 10.97 9.97 8.83
N GLN A 323 10.63 10.59 7.70
CA GLN A 323 9.43 10.32 6.89
C GLN A 323 8.09 10.28 7.65
N CYS A 324 7.79 11.38 8.33
CA CYS A 324 6.55 11.59 9.08
C CYS A 324 5.27 11.34 8.27
N ASN A 325 5.34 11.53 6.95
CA ASN A 325 4.23 11.33 6.03
C ASN A 325 4.57 10.29 4.94
N MET A 326 5.46 9.32 5.23
CA MET A 326 5.94 8.32 4.25
C MET A 326 4.80 7.67 3.47
N HIS A 327 3.70 7.36 4.15
CA HIS A 327 2.58 6.66 3.58
C HIS A 327 1.80 7.54 2.59
N GLN A 328 1.68 8.84 2.89
CA GLN A 328 1.02 9.82 2.01
C GLN A 328 1.86 10.05 0.76
N LEU A 329 3.17 10.09 0.93
CA LEU A 329 4.15 10.41 -0.12
C LEU A 329 4.69 9.18 -0.85
N ALA A 330 4.14 7.99 -0.56
CA ALA A 330 4.55 6.71 -1.15
C ALA A 330 6.02 6.33 -0.94
N GLN A 331 6.72 6.89 0.05
CA GLN A 331 8.16 6.74 0.27
C GLN A 331 8.51 5.34 0.82
N PHE A 332 8.12 4.29 0.11
CA PHE A 332 8.31 2.89 0.51
C PHE A 332 9.78 2.46 0.45
N ASP A 333 10.62 3.19 -0.29
CA ASP A 333 12.06 2.96 -0.36
C ASP A 333 12.74 3.10 1.00
N THR A 334 12.08 3.74 1.94
CA THR A 334 12.56 3.93 3.31
C THR A 334 12.34 2.72 4.21
N VAL A 335 11.68 1.68 3.70
CA VAL A 335 11.46 0.40 4.36
C VAL A 335 12.67 -0.50 4.12
N TYR A 336 13.67 -0.46 5.00
CA TYR A 336 14.84 -1.37 5.00
C TYR A 336 15.14 -1.90 6.40
N HIS A 337 15.92 -2.98 6.51
CA HIS A 337 16.08 -3.76 7.75
C HIS A 337 16.58 -2.99 8.98
N GLU A 338 17.28 -1.86 8.79
CA GLU A 338 17.69 -0.99 9.91
C GLU A 338 16.51 -0.16 10.45
N HIS A 339 15.54 0.19 9.62
CA HIS A 339 14.31 0.90 9.99
C HIS A 339 13.24 -0.10 10.46
N ILE A 340 13.33 -0.50 11.73
CA ILE A 340 12.37 -1.41 12.35
C ILE A 340 10.99 -0.75 12.50
N SER A 341 10.94 0.55 12.81
CA SER A 341 9.74 1.27 13.24
C SER A 341 9.48 2.53 12.39
N PHE A 342 8.22 2.72 12.01
CA PHE A 342 7.71 3.87 11.27
C PHE A 342 6.57 4.51 12.05
N PHE A 343 6.83 5.69 12.61
CA PHE A 343 5.96 6.26 13.64
C PHE A 343 4.82 7.11 13.08
N THR A 344 3.70 6.99 13.75
CA THR A 344 2.49 7.81 13.63
C THR A 344 2.25 8.58 14.92
N GLY A 345 1.47 9.64 14.89
CA GLY A 345 1.01 10.36 16.08
C GLY A 345 0.34 9.44 17.08
N HIS A 346 -0.47 8.49 16.60
CA HIS A 346 -1.08 7.45 17.43
C HIS A 346 -0.03 6.57 18.13
N SER A 347 0.96 6.09 17.40
CA SER A 347 2.03 5.25 17.98
C SER A 347 2.91 6.02 18.98
N PHE A 348 3.22 7.29 18.71
CA PHE A 348 3.96 8.15 19.65
C PHE A 348 3.16 8.41 20.92
N LEU A 349 1.85 8.64 20.81
CA LEU A 349 0.98 8.79 21.98
C LEU A 349 1.03 7.53 22.85
N TYR A 350 0.86 6.34 22.27
CA TYR A 350 1.00 5.07 23.00
C TYR A 350 2.40 4.93 23.64
N ALA A 351 3.46 5.16 22.86
CA ALA A 351 4.83 5.03 23.34
C ALA A 351 5.13 5.99 24.50
N SER A 352 4.63 7.22 24.46
CA SER A 352 4.80 8.22 25.51
C SER A 352 4.13 7.77 26.83
N ILE A 353 2.86 7.35 26.77
CA ILE A 353 2.09 6.90 27.94
C ILE A 353 2.74 5.68 28.57
N LEU A 354 3.12 4.68 27.77
CA LEU A 354 3.78 3.46 28.27
C LEU A 354 5.14 3.73 28.92
N SER A 355 5.75 4.88 28.60
CA SER A 355 7.06 5.29 29.10
C SER A 355 7.00 6.29 30.26
N GLY A 356 5.80 6.69 30.71
CA GLY A 356 5.63 7.72 31.75
C GLY A 356 5.98 9.13 31.26
N LEU A 357 5.82 9.38 29.97
CA LEU A 357 6.10 10.65 29.31
C LEU A 357 4.81 11.26 28.75
N GLN A 358 4.81 12.57 28.60
CA GLN A 358 3.76 13.34 27.95
C GLN A 358 4.34 14.09 26.75
N ILE A 359 3.67 14.01 25.60
CA ILE A 359 3.99 14.81 24.41
C ILE A 359 3.52 16.25 24.62
N THR A 360 4.43 17.21 24.48
CA THR A 360 4.14 18.65 24.56
C THR A 360 4.02 19.28 23.17
N ALA A 361 4.76 18.77 22.18
CA ALA A 361 4.66 19.22 20.79
C ALA A 361 4.84 18.05 19.81
N PHE A 362 4.05 18.08 18.73
CA PHE A 362 4.22 17.23 17.55
C PHE A 362 4.39 18.13 16.33
N GLU A 363 5.56 18.10 15.70
CA GLU A 363 5.91 18.96 14.58
C GLU A 363 6.47 18.16 13.40
N THR A 364 6.56 18.78 12.23
CA THR A 364 7.32 18.24 11.09
C THR A 364 8.48 19.15 10.72
N THR A 365 9.57 18.57 10.20
CA THR A 365 10.77 19.31 9.75
C THR A 365 11.21 18.83 8.37
N PRO A 366 11.75 19.70 7.50
CA PRO A 366 12.02 19.39 6.09
C PRO A 366 13.33 18.58 5.87
N ILE A 367 13.66 17.65 6.77
CA ILE A 367 14.84 16.79 6.66
C ILE A 367 14.43 15.33 6.42
N HIS A 368 15.27 14.55 5.71
CA HIS A 368 15.06 13.13 5.41
C HIS A 368 13.70 12.79 4.77
N GLY A 369 13.18 13.67 3.89
CA GLY A 369 11.90 13.44 3.23
C GLY A 369 10.67 13.87 4.03
N GLU A 370 10.86 14.82 4.96
CA GLU A 370 9.93 15.31 5.99
C GLU A 370 9.92 14.42 7.23
N SER A 371 10.56 14.87 8.31
CA SER A 371 10.68 14.16 9.57
C SER A 371 9.64 14.59 10.58
N CYS A 372 9.29 13.72 11.54
CA CYS A 372 8.55 14.13 12.73
C CYS A 372 9.56 14.65 13.76
N LEU A 373 9.20 15.72 14.49
CA LEU A 373 9.92 16.17 15.67
C LEU A 373 8.96 16.20 16.86
N ILE A 374 9.21 15.34 17.85
CA ILE A 374 8.34 15.16 19.01
C ILE A 374 9.05 15.70 20.24
N THR A 375 8.40 16.63 20.93
CA THR A 375 8.87 17.13 22.23
C THR A 375 8.09 16.44 23.33
N MET A 376 8.79 15.89 24.32
CA MET A 376 8.21 15.17 25.45
C MET A 376 8.80 15.63 26.78
N GLN A 377 8.03 15.48 27.84
CA GLN A 377 8.46 15.70 29.22
C GLN A 377 7.96 14.58 30.14
N LEU A 378 8.42 14.53 31.39
CA LEU A 378 7.89 13.61 32.40
C LEU A 378 6.40 13.88 32.63
N ASP A 379 5.57 12.83 32.59
CA ASP A 379 4.17 12.94 33.00
C ASP A 379 4.10 13.02 34.54
N ARG A 380 3.52 14.13 35.02
CA ARG A 380 3.34 14.39 36.46
C ARG A 380 1.88 14.36 36.90
N SER A 381 0.97 14.01 35.99
CA SER A 381 -0.46 14.13 36.22
C SER A 381 -0.99 13.10 37.24
N ASN A 382 -0.16 12.16 37.72
CA ASN A 382 -0.57 11.02 38.57
C ASN A 382 -1.76 10.21 38.02
N ARG A 383 -2.13 10.43 36.74
CA ARG A 383 -3.24 9.76 36.08
C ARG A 383 -2.80 8.35 35.72
N LYS A 384 -3.42 7.34 36.33
CA LYS A 384 -3.27 5.95 35.89
C LYS A 384 -4.10 5.73 34.62
N ILE A 385 -3.60 6.20 33.48
CA ILE A 385 -4.22 5.89 32.18
C ILE A 385 -3.99 4.41 31.91
N LYS A 386 -5.05 3.61 31.83
CA LYS A 386 -4.95 2.21 31.42
C LYS A 386 -4.94 2.13 29.90
N ILE A 387 -4.29 1.11 29.33
CA ILE A 387 -4.29 0.87 27.87
C ILE A 387 -5.74 0.76 27.32
N GLN A 388 -6.66 0.25 28.14
CA GLN A 388 -8.09 0.15 27.84
C GLN A 388 -8.75 1.52 27.65
N ASP A 389 -8.24 2.57 28.30
CA ASP A 389 -8.74 3.94 28.14
C ASP A 389 -8.30 4.54 26.79
N LEU A 390 -7.32 3.94 26.10
CA LEU A 390 -6.81 4.39 24.80
C LEU A 390 -7.66 3.90 23.61
N SER A 391 -8.74 3.15 23.86
CA SER A 391 -9.77 2.91 22.83
C SER A 391 -10.87 3.96 22.84
N ASP A 392 -10.90 4.83 23.86
CA ASP A 392 -11.86 5.94 23.98
C ASP A 392 -11.28 7.20 23.31
N LYS A 393 -11.87 7.54 22.17
CA LYS A 393 -11.43 8.60 21.26
C LYS A 393 -11.50 9.98 21.89
N ASP A 394 -12.54 10.24 22.68
CA ASP A 394 -12.75 11.54 23.31
C ASP A 394 -11.75 11.75 24.46
N ARG A 395 -11.46 10.69 25.22
CA ARG A 395 -10.40 10.71 26.24
C ARG A 395 -9.01 10.94 25.65
N LEU A 396 -8.67 10.31 24.52
CA LEU A 396 -7.39 10.52 23.84
C LEU A 396 -7.18 11.98 23.39
N LEU A 397 -8.21 12.60 22.83
CA LEU A 397 -8.17 13.99 22.37
C LEU A 397 -8.06 14.98 23.55
N LEU A 398 -8.66 14.65 24.70
CA LEU A 398 -8.55 15.44 25.94
C LEU A 398 -7.15 15.39 26.58
N LEU A 399 -6.37 14.35 26.29
CA LEU A 399 -5.03 14.14 26.83
C LEU A 399 -3.91 14.71 25.93
N SER A 400 -4.26 15.17 24.73
CA SER A 400 -3.32 15.61 23.70
C SER A 400 -3.16 17.13 23.68
N THR A 401 -1.95 17.61 23.43
CA THR A 401 -1.73 19.03 23.09
C THR A 401 -2.33 19.37 21.73
N ASP A 402 -2.55 20.65 21.43
CA ASP A 402 -3.18 21.07 20.17
C ASP A 402 -2.45 20.54 18.92
N SER A 403 -1.11 20.52 18.95
CA SER A 403 -0.29 20.01 17.84
C SER A 403 -0.44 18.50 17.64
N LEU A 404 -0.43 17.71 18.73
CA LEU A 404 -0.69 16.28 18.67
C LEU A 404 -2.15 16.00 18.25
N LYS A 405 -3.10 16.74 18.79
CA LYS A 405 -4.52 16.62 18.46
C LYS A 405 -4.75 16.86 16.96
N ALA A 406 -4.18 17.92 16.41
CA ALA A 406 -4.23 18.20 14.97
C ALA A 406 -3.62 17.05 14.15
N ARG A 407 -2.50 16.48 14.61
CA ARG A 407 -1.88 15.33 13.96
C ARG A 407 -2.77 14.08 13.98
N LEU A 408 -3.33 13.72 15.13
CA LEU A 408 -4.21 12.55 15.26
C LEU A 408 -5.43 12.67 14.36
N LEU A 409 -6.07 13.85 14.36
CA LEU A 409 -7.20 14.15 13.48
C LEU A 409 -6.80 14.07 12.00
N LYS A 410 -5.61 14.55 11.64
CA LYS A 410 -5.07 14.43 10.27
C LYS A 410 -4.86 12.97 9.90
N GLU A 411 -4.21 12.16 10.73
CA GLU A 411 -3.95 10.74 10.44
C GLU A 411 -5.25 9.94 10.26
N GLU A 412 -6.24 10.20 11.09
CA GLU A 412 -7.58 9.62 10.91
C GLU A 412 -8.23 10.10 9.61
N ALA A 413 -8.13 11.41 9.31
CA ALA A 413 -8.66 11.98 8.09
C ALA A 413 -8.02 11.40 6.82
N ASP A 414 -6.74 11.04 6.90
CA ASP A 414 -6.01 10.40 5.81
C ASP A 414 -6.26 8.89 5.72
N GLY A 415 -7.15 8.35 6.56
CA GLY A 415 -7.51 6.93 6.57
C GLY A 415 -6.44 6.01 7.13
N LEU A 416 -5.35 6.55 7.70
CA LEU A 416 -4.18 5.81 8.19
C LEU A 416 -4.53 4.77 9.27
N THR A 417 -5.59 5.02 10.03
CA THR A 417 -6.07 4.12 11.07
C THR A 417 -7.07 3.07 10.55
N SER A 418 -7.46 3.15 9.28
CA SER A 418 -8.45 2.25 8.67
C SER A 418 -7.84 0.93 8.19
N ASN A 419 -8.70 -0.08 8.05
CA ASN A 419 -8.31 -1.37 7.46
C ASN A 419 -8.05 -1.31 5.95
N PHE A 420 -8.35 -0.22 5.24
CA PHE A 420 -8.14 -0.14 3.79
C PHE A 420 -6.83 0.56 3.40
N PHE A 421 -6.13 1.14 4.38
CA PHE A 421 -4.95 1.94 4.12
C PHE A 421 -3.76 1.13 3.59
N ALA A 422 -3.63 -0.11 4.05
CA ALA A 422 -2.56 -1.01 3.67
C ALA A 422 -2.59 -1.30 2.15
N GLU A 423 -3.76 -1.64 1.64
CA GLU A 423 -4.00 -1.98 0.25
C GLU A 423 -3.70 -0.77 -0.65
N GLN A 424 -4.10 0.44 -0.21
CA GLN A 424 -3.81 1.68 -0.92
C GLN A 424 -2.31 1.98 -1.01
N PHE A 425 -1.59 1.82 0.10
CA PHE A 425 -0.14 2.07 0.12
C PHE A 425 0.60 1.07 -0.76
N SER A 426 0.23 -0.22 -0.69
CA SER A 426 0.79 -1.27 -1.54
C SER A 426 0.57 -1.00 -3.03
N ALA A 427 -0.67 -0.69 -3.42
CA ALA A 427 -1.00 -0.36 -4.82
C ALA A 427 -0.22 0.86 -5.33
N ARG A 428 0.01 1.85 -4.47
CA ARG A 428 0.79 3.05 -4.79
C ARG A 428 2.27 2.73 -4.98
N ALA A 429 2.85 1.93 -4.08
CA ALA A 429 4.24 1.48 -4.19
C ALA A 429 4.46 0.73 -5.51
N LEU A 430 3.58 -0.21 -5.84
CA LEU A 430 3.62 -0.95 -7.10
C LEU A 430 3.52 -0.01 -8.31
N SER A 431 2.62 0.96 -8.27
CA SER A 431 2.44 1.92 -9.37
C SER A 431 3.70 2.75 -9.62
N VAL A 432 4.38 3.18 -8.56
CA VAL A 432 5.66 3.91 -8.66
C VAL A 432 6.77 3.01 -9.21
N LYS A 433 6.88 1.75 -8.72
CA LYS A 433 7.81 0.75 -9.25
C LYS A 433 7.66 0.57 -10.76
N GLU A 434 6.45 0.24 -11.21
CA GLU A 434 6.16 -0.07 -12.62
C GLU A 434 6.39 1.14 -13.54
N TRP A 435 6.07 2.35 -13.04
CA TRP A 435 6.31 3.58 -13.78
C TRP A 435 7.82 3.85 -13.95
N ILE A 436 8.60 3.74 -12.88
CA ILE A 436 10.06 3.91 -12.94
C ILE A 436 10.67 2.87 -13.87
N TRP A 437 10.29 1.59 -13.73
CA TRP A 437 10.75 0.51 -14.61
C TRP A 437 10.50 0.84 -16.08
N THR A 438 9.29 1.31 -16.40
CA THR A 438 8.90 1.71 -17.76
C THR A 438 9.79 2.84 -18.28
N GLU A 439 10.02 3.90 -17.50
CA GLU A 439 10.89 5.01 -17.91
C GLU A 439 12.33 4.56 -18.14
N LEU A 440 12.90 3.75 -17.24
CA LEU A 440 14.25 3.21 -17.41
C LEU A 440 14.35 2.35 -18.68
N LYS A 441 13.32 1.56 -18.98
CA LYS A 441 13.27 0.70 -20.18
C LYS A 441 13.21 1.53 -21.45
N LEU A 442 12.46 2.64 -21.44
CA LEU A 442 12.41 3.58 -22.57
C LEU A 442 13.79 4.19 -22.84
N PHE A 443 14.47 4.69 -21.81
CA PHE A 443 15.83 5.23 -21.96
C PHE A 443 16.82 4.18 -22.47
N LYS A 444 16.79 2.97 -21.91
CA LYS A 444 17.62 1.85 -22.38
C LYS A 444 17.36 1.50 -23.83
N SER A 445 16.10 1.37 -24.24
CA SER A 445 15.71 1.02 -25.61
C SER A 445 16.08 2.12 -26.61
N ALA A 446 16.07 3.39 -26.17
CA ALA A 446 16.54 4.53 -26.94
C ALA A 446 18.07 4.68 -26.98
N GLY A 447 18.82 3.74 -26.39
CA GLY A 447 20.28 3.77 -26.40
C GLY A 447 20.88 4.84 -25.48
N TRP A 448 20.25 5.20 -24.36
CA TRP A 448 20.83 6.13 -23.37
C TRP A 448 21.83 5.41 -22.46
N HIS A 449 22.70 6.17 -21.80
CA HIS A 449 23.37 5.72 -20.57
C HIS A 449 22.37 5.84 -19.42
N VAL A 450 22.09 4.73 -18.74
CA VAL A 450 21.11 4.72 -17.66
C VAL A 450 21.81 4.29 -16.38
N GLY A 451 21.99 5.24 -15.47
CA GLY A 451 22.60 5.03 -14.16
C GLY A 451 21.66 5.44 -13.04
N ALA A 452 22.18 5.41 -11.81
CA ALA A 452 21.53 5.99 -10.65
C ALA A 452 22.48 6.91 -9.88
N TYR A 453 21.95 7.76 -9.01
CA TYR A 453 22.72 8.65 -8.15
C TYR A 453 22.31 8.49 -6.68
N GLY A 454 23.30 8.21 -5.84
CA GLY A 454 23.19 8.01 -4.40
C GLY A 454 23.01 6.54 -4.03
N ALA A 455 24.08 5.84 -3.71
CA ALA A 455 24.09 4.49 -3.14
C ALA A 455 23.60 4.48 -1.67
N ALA A 456 22.52 5.21 -1.38
CA ALA A 456 21.88 5.25 -0.06
C ALA A 456 21.11 3.95 0.22
N ALA A 457 20.94 3.61 1.50
CA ALA A 457 20.20 2.41 1.92
C ALA A 457 18.80 2.32 1.27
N LYS A 458 18.05 3.42 1.28
CA LYS A 458 16.75 3.52 0.61
C LYS A 458 16.80 3.28 -0.90
N GLY A 459 17.88 3.68 -1.56
CA GLY A 459 18.10 3.41 -2.97
C GLY A 459 18.18 1.91 -3.27
N MET A 460 18.81 1.16 -2.37
CA MET A 460 18.92 -0.30 -2.52
C MET A 460 17.56 -0.98 -2.40
N VAL A 461 16.66 -0.46 -1.56
CA VAL A 461 15.28 -0.95 -1.47
C VAL A 461 14.54 -0.76 -2.79
N LEU A 462 14.61 0.44 -3.35
CA LEU A 462 13.97 0.75 -4.63
C LEU A 462 14.57 -0.11 -5.75
N LEU A 463 15.91 -0.23 -5.80
CA LEU A 463 16.61 -1.08 -6.76
C LEU A 463 16.09 -2.53 -6.71
N HIS A 464 16.04 -3.15 -5.52
CA HIS A 464 15.61 -4.54 -5.40
C HIS A 464 14.12 -4.72 -5.64
N TYR A 465 13.29 -3.72 -5.34
CA TYR A 465 11.88 -3.77 -5.68
C TYR A 465 11.63 -3.69 -7.19
N ILE A 466 12.43 -2.87 -7.89
CA ILE A 466 12.46 -2.77 -9.36
C ILE A 466 12.93 -4.10 -9.99
N LEU A 467 13.97 -4.74 -9.43
CA LEU A 467 14.49 -6.02 -9.92
C LEU A 467 13.57 -7.22 -9.65
N ASP A 468 12.69 -7.11 -8.64
CA ASP A 468 11.67 -8.11 -8.31
C ASP A 468 12.21 -9.54 -8.13
N GLY A 469 13.40 -9.66 -7.55
CA GLY A 469 14.08 -10.94 -7.31
C GLY A 469 14.69 -11.60 -8.56
N GLN A 470 14.65 -10.97 -9.74
CA GLN A 470 15.14 -11.57 -10.99
C GLN A 470 16.66 -11.45 -11.23
N GLY A 471 17.43 -11.05 -10.22
CA GLY A 471 18.86 -10.78 -10.36
C GLY A 471 19.15 -9.51 -11.17
N ASP A 472 20.42 -9.11 -11.24
CA ASP A 472 20.86 -7.87 -11.91
C ASP A 472 21.04 -8.00 -13.43
N GLY A 473 20.97 -9.21 -13.99
CA GLY A 473 20.95 -9.42 -15.46
C GLY A 473 19.74 -8.75 -16.15
N ASN A 474 18.70 -8.45 -15.38
CA ASN A 474 17.54 -7.66 -15.81
C ASN A 474 17.63 -6.19 -15.36
N SER A 475 18.73 -5.77 -14.75
CA SER A 475 18.91 -4.38 -14.34
C SER A 475 18.92 -3.46 -15.55
N LEU A 476 18.11 -2.41 -15.49
CA LEU A 476 18.14 -1.29 -16.43
C LEU A 476 19.12 -0.20 -15.97
N ILE A 477 19.89 -0.44 -14.91
CA ILE A 477 20.83 0.50 -14.29
C ILE A 477 22.25 -0.05 -14.44
N ASP A 478 23.14 0.72 -15.09
CA ASP A 478 24.51 0.34 -15.41
C ASP A 478 25.50 0.58 -14.27
N PHE A 479 25.28 1.62 -13.48
CA PHE A 479 26.15 2.07 -12.41
C PHE A 479 25.38 2.94 -11.42
N VAL A 480 25.94 3.12 -10.23
CA VAL A 480 25.46 4.09 -9.23
C VAL A 480 26.58 5.07 -8.92
N LEU A 481 26.32 6.37 -9.04
CA LEU A 481 27.24 7.43 -8.61
C LEU A 481 27.04 7.71 -7.12
N ASP A 482 28.11 7.83 -6.34
CA ASP A 482 28.03 8.21 -4.92
C ASP A 482 29.28 9.00 -4.46
N ASP A 483 29.07 9.99 -3.58
CA ASP A 483 30.14 10.84 -3.05
C ASP A 483 30.87 10.21 -1.85
N ALA A 484 30.28 9.21 -1.18
CA ALA A 484 30.88 8.55 -0.04
C ALA A 484 32.08 7.69 -0.48
N VAL A 485 33.29 8.15 -0.13
CA VAL A 485 34.56 7.51 -0.49
C VAL A 485 34.59 6.03 -0.09
N LEU A 486 34.00 5.68 1.05
CA LEU A 486 33.95 4.29 1.55
C LEU A 486 33.09 3.35 0.68
N LYS A 487 32.18 3.88 -0.15
CA LYS A 487 31.34 3.10 -1.06
C LYS A 487 31.92 3.04 -2.48
N GLN A 488 32.80 3.95 -2.85
CA GLN A 488 33.37 4.00 -4.20
C GLN A 488 34.26 2.78 -4.45
N GLY A 489 34.18 2.20 -5.66
CA GLY A 489 34.90 0.97 -6.00
C GLY A 489 34.30 -0.30 -5.40
N THR A 490 33.07 -0.22 -4.88
CA THR A 490 32.28 -1.37 -4.41
C THR A 490 31.10 -1.65 -5.34
N PHE A 491 30.28 -2.63 -4.99
CA PHE A 491 29.07 -3.01 -5.73
C PHE A 491 27.83 -2.90 -4.85
N CYS A 492 26.69 -2.55 -5.47
CA CYS A 492 25.40 -2.48 -4.80
C CYS A 492 25.02 -3.86 -4.23
N PRO A 493 24.67 -3.98 -2.93
CA PRO A 493 24.41 -5.26 -2.28
C PRO A 493 23.41 -6.12 -3.04
N GLY A 494 23.70 -7.41 -3.20
CA GLY A 494 22.88 -8.37 -3.95
C GLY A 494 22.87 -8.15 -5.47
N THR A 495 23.82 -7.38 -6.02
CA THR A 495 24.01 -7.13 -7.45
C THR A 495 25.50 -7.00 -7.80
N LYS A 496 25.83 -6.90 -9.08
CA LYS A 496 27.16 -6.53 -9.62
C LYS A 496 27.15 -5.12 -10.22
N ILE A 497 26.21 -4.27 -9.82
CA ILE A 497 26.14 -2.88 -10.27
C ILE A 497 27.22 -2.09 -9.52
N PRO A 498 28.21 -1.48 -10.21
CA PRO A 498 29.32 -0.79 -9.56
C PRO A 498 28.88 0.55 -8.97
N VAL A 499 29.46 0.89 -7.82
CA VAL A 499 29.38 2.22 -7.20
C VAL A 499 30.63 3.02 -7.57
N LEU A 500 30.42 4.12 -8.27
CA LEU A 500 31.48 4.95 -8.85
C LEU A 500 31.51 6.35 -8.22
N PRO A 501 32.67 7.02 -8.17
CA PRO A 501 32.71 8.43 -7.79
C PRO A 501 31.96 9.27 -8.82
N THR A 502 31.31 10.33 -8.35
CA THR A 502 30.50 11.26 -9.17
C THR A 502 31.23 11.76 -10.41
N ASN A 503 32.54 12.01 -10.31
CA ASN A 503 33.35 12.48 -11.44
C ASN A 503 33.51 11.47 -12.59
N SER A 504 33.17 10.20 -12.37
CA SER A 504 33.17 9.17 -13.41
C SER A 504 32.16 9.48 -14.52
N ILE A 505 31.11 10.27 -14.22
CA ILE A 505 30.11 10.68 -15.20
C ILE A 505 30.74 11.44 -16.38
N LYS A 506 31.89 12.10 -16.19
CA LYS A 506 32.66 12.80 -17.23
C LYS A 506 33.15 11.87 -18.35
N SER A 507 33.29 10.59 -18.05
CA SER A 507 33.78 9.57 -19.01
C SER A 507 32.68 9.11 -19.98
N LEU A 508 31.40 9.33 -19.66
CA LEU A 508 30.26 8.98 -20.48
C LEU A 508 30.15 9.96 -21.66
N LYS A 509 30.85 9.69 -22.77
CA LYS A 509 30.80 10.51 -23.99
C LYS A 509 29.84 9.88 -25.00
N THR A 510 29.30 10.68 -25.91
CA THR A 510 28.53 10.30 -27.13
C THR A 510 27.04 9.96 -26.98
N ARG A 511 26.55 9.51 -25.83
CA ARG A 511 25.13 9.14 -25.63
C ARG A 511 24.46 10.01 -24.56
N PRO A 512 23.15 10.29 -24.67
CA PRO A 512 22.39 10.97 -23.61
C PRO A 512 22.41 10.19 -22.30
N ILE A 513 22.26 10.89 -21.17
CA ILE A 513 22.36 10.33 -19.82
C ILE A 513 21.01 10.46 -19.10
N ALA A 514 20.55 9.36 -18.50
CA ALA A 514 19.43 9.32 -17.55
C ALA A 514 19.91 8.77 -16.20
N LEU A 515 19.58 9.47 -15.11
CA LEU A 515 19.95 9.09 -13.74
C LEU A 515 18.71 8.90 -12.87
N LEU A 516 18.51 7.70 -12.32
CA LEU A 516 17.55 7.47 -11.24
C LEU A 516 18.12 8.02 -9.92
N VAL A 517 17.42 8.97 -9.30
CA VAL A 517 17.90 9.63 -8.09
C VAL A 517 17.44 8.85 -6.86
N PHE A 518 18.28 7.91 -6.40
CA PHE A 518 18.05 7.17 -5.16
C PHE A 518 18.14 8.07 -3.92
N ALA A 519 19.05 9.04 -3.91
CA ALA A 519 19.17 10.05 -2.85
C ALA A 519 18.29 11.29 -3.11
N TRP A 520 17.04 11.08 -3.53
CA TRP A 520 16.09 12.13 -3.97
C TRP A 520 15.86 13.26 -2.97
N ASN A 521 16.04 13.02 -1.68
CA ASN A 521 15.91 14.05 -0.64
C ASN A 521 17.07 15.07 -0.63
N PHE A 522 18.12 14.84 -1.44
CA PHE A 522 19.25 15.75 -1.67
C PHE A 522 19.33 16.17 -3.15
N PHE A 523 18.20 16.12 -3.87
CA PHE A 523 18.18 16.35 -5.32
C PHE A 523 18.81 17.67 -5.75
N ASP A 524 18.58 18.76 -5.01
CA ASP A 524 19.12 20.07 -5.37
C ASP A 524 20.66 20.05 -5.39
N GLU A 525 21.29 19.55 -4.34
CA GLU A 525 22.75 19.39 -4.24
C GLU A 525 23.29 18.43 -5.31
N ILE A 526 22.61 17.30 -5.51
CA ILE A 526 22.98 16.28 -6.52
C ILE A 526 22.94 16.88 -7.92
N SER A 527 21.85 17.58 -8.26
CA SER A 527 21.66 18.17 -9.59
C SER A 527 22.73 19.21 -9.88
N GLN A 528 23.11 20.02 -8.89
CA GLN A 528 24.21 20.98 -9.02
C GLN A 528 25.55 20.29 -9.28
N LYS A 529 25.90 19.26 -8.50
CA LYS A 529 27.15 18.51 -8.70
C LYS A 529 27.21 17.85 -10.08
N VAL A 530 26.12 17.22 -10.51
CA VAL A 530 26.02 16.63 -11.86
C VAL A 530 26.19 17.69 -12.93
N ARG A 531 25.58 18.86 -12.76
CA ARG A 531 25.74 20.00 -13.67
C ARG A 531 27.20 20.43 -13.80
N GLU A 532 27.88 20.63 -12.68
CA GLU A 532 29.30 21.05 -12.64
C GLU A 532 30.20 20.03 -13.34
N GLU A 533 29.96 18.74 -13.11
CA GLU A 533 30.73 17.66 -13.71
C GLU A 533 30.52 17.53 -15.23
N LEU A 534 29.29 17.78 -15.71
CA LEU A 534 28.93 17.68 -17.12
C LEU A 534 29.09 18.98 -17.91
N HIS A 535 29.39 20.11 -17.25
CA HIS A 535 29.53 21.42 -17.88
C HIS A 535 30.53 21.40 -19.04
N GLY A 536 30.11 21.92 -20.20
CA GLY A 536 30.90 21.92 -21.43
C GLY A 536 31.08 20.55 -22.11
N ARG A 537 30.46 19.47 -21.58
CA ARG A 537 30.52 18.11 -22.15
C ARG A 537 29.19 17.60 -22.68
N HIS A 538 28.10 17.94 -21.99
CA HIS A 538 26.74 17.59 -22.38
C HIS A 538 25.87 18.83 -22.38
N GLN A 539 24.89 18.87 -23.28
CA GLN A 539 23.90 19.95 -23.29
C GLN A 539 22.81 19.71 -22.23
N GLN A 540 22.43 18.45 -22.02
CA GLN A 540 21.31 18.07 -21.17
C GLN A 540 21.60 16.76 -20.42
N VAL A 541 20.94 16.59 -19.28
CA VAL A 541 20.86 15.34 -18.52
C VAL A 541 19.44 15.14 -18.00
N THR A 542 18.98 13.89 -17.99
CA THR A 542 17.65 13.55 -17.48
C THR A 542 17.75 12.88 -16.11
N PHE A 543 16.87 13.26 -15.19
CA PHE A 543 16.72 12.66 -13.88
C PHE A 543 15.36 11.98 -13.76
N VAL A 544 15.36 10.75 -13.26
CA VAL A 544 14.15 10.06 -12.79
C VAL A 544 14.12 10.21 -11.27
N ILE A 545 13.14 10.95 -10.76
CA ILE A 545 12.98 11.24 -9.33
C ILE A 545 11.84 10.36 -8.82
N PRO A 546 12.07 9.47 -7.84
CA PRO A 546 11.03 8.55 -7.37
C PRO A 546 10.00 9.21 -6.43
N PHE A 547 10.44 10.13 -5.56
CA PHE A 547 9.62 10.71 -4.48
C PHE A 547 9.92 12.20 -4.25
N PRO A 548 9.03 12.95 -3.56
CA PRO A 548 7.66 12.58 -3.14
C PRO A 548 6.65 12.56 -4.29
N SER A 549 7.08 13.02 -5.47
CA SER A 549 6.32 13.00 -6.70
C SER A 549 7.20 12.34 -7.76
N THR A 550 6.75 11.21 -8.27
CA THR A 550 7.50 10.41 -9.24
C THR A 550 7.50 11.12 -10.58
N LYS A 551 8.67 11.54 -11.08
CA LYS A 551 8.78 12.37 -12.29
C LYS A 551 10.10 12.21 -13.02
N VAL A 552 10.08 12.54 -14.30
CA VAL A 552 11.24 12.71 -15.17
C VAL A 552 11.47 14.19 -15.38
N ILE A 553 12.66 14.66 -15.05
CA ILE A 553 13.09 16.05 -15.24
C ILE A 553 14.29 16.07 -16.19
N CYS A 554 14.27 16.95 -17.18
CA CYS A 554 15.45 17.28 -17.97
C CYS A 554 16.09 18.55 -17.40
N MET A 555 17.40 18.52 -17.24
CA MET A 555 18.21 19.67 -16.87
C MET A 555 19.03 20.12 -18.07
N ASP A 556 18.94 21.40 -18.42
CA ASP A 556 19.90 22.06 -19.30
C ASP A 556 21.18 22.35 -18.50
N ILE A 557 22.31 21.81 -18.92
CA ILE A 557 23.58 21.87 -18.16
C ILE A 557 24.13 23.30 -18.11
N ASN A 558 23.95 24.09 -19.18
CA ASN A 558 24.54 25.41 -19.29
C ASN A 558 23.80 26.42 -18.40
N THR A 559 22.47 26.38 -18.43
CA THR A 559 21.60 27.30 -17.69
C THR A 559 21.22 26.79 -16.30
N GLY A 560 21.19 25.47 -16.10
CA GLY A 560 20.64 24.82 -14.91
C GLY A 560 19.12 24.74 -14.91
N ALA A 561 18.46 25.12 -16.01
CA ALA A 561 17.00 25.10 -16.08
C ALA A 561 16.47 23.67 -16.01
N LEU A 562 15.52 23.43 -15.10
CA LEU A 562 14.85 22.15 -14.91
C LEU A 562 13.47 22.17 -15.59
N THR A 563 13.23 21.21 -16.47
CA THR A 563 11.94 21.02 -17.16
C THR A 563 11.37 19.65 -16.83
N VAL A 564 10.16 19.60 -16.27
CA VAL A 564 9.45 18.33 -16.07
C VAL A 564 9.01 17.81 -17.43
N LEU A 565 9.57 16.67 -17.86
CA LEU A 565 9.20 16.02 -19.12
C LEU A 565 7.94 15.18 -18.97
N ARG A 566 7.93 14.36 -17.92
CA ARG A 566 6.85 13.43 -17.58
C ARG A 566 6.74 13.35 -16.07
N GLN A 567 5.55 13.10 -15.58
CA GLN A 567 5.30 12.85 -14.16
C GLN A 567 4.28 11.73 -14.08
N ILE A 568 4.35 10.90 -13.04
CA ILE A 568 3.28 9.95 -12.77
C ILE A 568 1.99 10.77 -12.68
N PRO A 569 1.01 10.54 -13.57
CA PRO A 569 -0.14 11.42 -13.64
C PRO A 569 -1.03 11.29 -12.39
N TYR A 570 -0.87 10.17 -11.69
CA TYR A 570 -1.44 9.90 -10.38
C TYR A 570 -0.53 10.48 -9.29
N SER A 571 -0.65 11.77 -9.01
CA SER A 571 -0.37 12.18 -7.63
C SER A 571 -1.47 11.56 -6.78
N PRO A 572 -1.16 10.82 -5.71
CA PRO A 572 -2.22 10.45 -4.79
C PRO A 572 -2.88 11.73 -4.31
N THR A 573 -4.15 11.93 -4.71
CA THR A 573 -5.04 12.86 -4.00
C THR A 573 -4.85 12.59 -2.52
N LYS A 574 -4.62 13.63 -1.71
CA LYS A 574 -4.70 13.54 -0.25
C LYS A 574 -5.92 12.68 0.07
N VAL A 575 -5.69 11.56 0.76
CA VAL A 575 -6.72 10.56 1.01
C VAL A 575 -7.85 11.24 1.77
N PRO A 576 -9.06 11.39 1.23
CA PRO A 576 -10.16 11.91 2.01
C PRO A 576 -10.84 10.74 2.74
N ASN A 577 -10.94 10.85 4.06
CA ASN A 577 -11.61 9.94 4.97
C ASN A 577 -13.03 9.55 4.50
N PRO A 578 -13.37 8.25 4.36
CA PRO A 578 -14.75 7.81 4.24
C PRO A 578 -15.53 7.83 5.58
N LEU A 579 -14.86 8.08 6.72
CA LEU A 579 -15.43 8.06 8.08
C LEU A 579 -15.56 9.44 8.75
N GLN A 580 -15.09 10.53 8.14
CA GLN A 580 -15.66 11.83 8.47
C GLN A 580 -17.02 11.91 7.79
N LYS A 581 -18.04 12.45 8.46
CA LYS A 581 -19.03 13.27 7.76
C LYS A 581 -18.26 14.46 7.18
N SER A 582 -17.60 14.20 6.07
CA SER A 582 -17.10 15.20 5.18
C SER A 582 -18.29 16.07 4.81
N ALA A 583 -18.17 17.38 4.96
CA ALA A 583 -19.15 18.31 4.35
C ALA A 583 -19.13 18.20 2.81
N ARG A 584 -18.04 17.65 2.23
CA ARG A 584 -17.94 17.27 0.82
C ARG A 584 -18.88 16.11 0.53
N LYS A 585 -19.54 16.18 -0.61
CA LYS A 585 -20.39 15.11 -1.13
C LYS A 585 -19.51 13.98 -1.67
N LYS A 586 -19.98 12.74 -1.56
CA LYS A 586 -19.25 11.57 -2.06
C LYS A 586 -19.36 11.48 -3.58
N ALA A 587 -18.43 10.77 -4.21
CA ALA A 587 -18.50 10.41 -5.62
C ALA A 587 -18.87 8.93 -5.75
N VAL A 588 -19.99 8.64 -6.39
CA VAL A 588 -20.56 7.30 -6.57
C VAL A 588 -20.61 6.97 -8.05
N MET A 589 -20.13 5.80 -8.41
CA MET A 589 -20.31 5.26 -9.76
C MET A 589 -21.28 4.07 -9.71
N VAL A 590 -22.22 4.04 -10.64
CA VAL A 590 -23.01 2.84 -10.91
C VAL A 590 -22.58 2.32 -12.28
N THR A 591 -22.29 1.03 -12.36
CA THR A 591 -21.97 0.36 -13.61
C THR A 591 -22.66 -0.99 -13.66
N HIS A 592 -22.74 -1.55 -14.85
CA HIS A 592 -23.35 -2.85 -15.07
C HIS A 592 -22.49 -3.67 -16.04
N GLN A 593 -22.39 -4.97 -15.79
CA GLN A 593 -21.41 -5.83 -16.44
C GLN A 593 -21.90 -7.25 -16.69
N ARG A 594 -21.32 -7.88 -17.71
CA ARG A 594 -21.42 -9.32 -17.94
C ARG A 594 -20.20 -9.79 -18.70
N ASN A 595 -19.45 -10.73 -18.14
CA ASN A 595 -18.30 -11.34 -18.78
C ASN A 595 -17.29 -10.32 -19.34
N GLU A 596 -16.77 -9.47 -18.47
CA GLU A 596 -15.85 -8.36 -18.75
C GLU A 596 -14.40 -8.66 -18.36
N GLU A 597 -13.96 -9.91 -18.34
CA GLU A 597 -12.60 -10.30 -17.92
C GLU A 597 -11.48 -9.52 -18.63
N LEU A 598 -11.74 -9.07 -19.87
CA LEU A 598 -10.82 -8.28 -20.67
C LEU A 598 -10.66 -6.83 -20.18
N LEU A 599 -11.77 -6.11 -20.01
CA LEU A 599 -11.74 -4.68 -19.72
C LEU A 599 -11.70 -4.38 -18.22
N MET A 600 -12.17 -5.31 -17.40
CA MET A 600 -12.32 -5.12 -15.95
C MET A 600 -11.00 -4.73 -15.25
N PRO A 601 -9.84 -5.35 -15.53
CA PRO A 601 -8.58 -4.94 -14.90
C PRO A 601 -8.25 -3.46 -15.17
N TYR A 602 -8.39 -3.01 -16.43
CA TYR A 602 -8.13 -1.63 -16.82
C TYR A 602 -9.17 -0.66 -16.24
N PHE A 603 -10.44 -1.11 -16.19
CA PHE A 603 -11.55 -0.33 -15.63
C PHE A 603 -11.35 -0.07 -14.13
N ILE A 604 -10.92 -1.08 -13.37
CA ILE A 604 -10.57 -0.96 -11.96
C ILE A 604 -9.40 0.01 -11.78
N ILE A 605 -8.29 -0.21 -12.48
CA ILE A 605 -7.07 0.62 -12.37
C ILE A 605 -7.40 2.10 -12.57
N GLN A 606 -8.25 2.42 -13.55
CA GLN A 606 -8.60 3.80 -13.84
C GLN A 606 -9.55 4.43 -12.82
N HIS A 607 -10.64 3.73 -12.45
CA HIS A 607 -11.72 4.35 -11.69
C HIS A 607 -11.62 4.17 -10.16
N ALA A 608 -10.87 3.17 -9.68
CA ALA A 608 -10.64 2.94 -8.26
C ALA A 608 -10.18 4.20 -7.49
N PRO A 609 -9.26 5.03 -8.00
CA PRO A 609 -8.87 6.25 -7.30
C PRO A 609 -9.92 7.36 -7.37
N MET A 610 -10.89 7.31 -8.29
CA MET A 610 -11.81 8.41 -8.60
C MET A 610 -13.05 8.43 -7.70
N PHE A 611 -13.59 7.25 -7.34
CA PHE A 611 -14.89 7.12 -6.67
C PHE A 611 -14.77 6.65 -5.22
N ASP A 612 -15.67 7.13 -4.38
CA ASP A 612 -15.81 6.69 -2.99
C ASP A 612 -16.55 5.35 -2.91
N TYR A 613 -17.58 5.15 -3.75
CA TYR A 613 -18.30 3.88 -3.90
C TYR A 613 -18.53 3.54 -5.37
N VAL A 614 -18.54 2.24 -5.67
CA VAL A 614 -18.92 1.73 -6.99
C VAL A 614 -19.89 0.58 -6.84
N PHE A 615 -20.99 0.62 -7.57
CA PHE A 615 -21.95 -0.49 -7.64
C PHE A 615 -21.85 -1.15 -9.01
N LEU A 616 -21.51 -2.44 -9.04
CA LEU A 616 -21.38 -3.22 -10.25
C LEU A 616 -22.56 -4.19 -10.35
N ILE A 617 -23.56 -3.84 -11.15
CA ILE A 617 -24.70 -4.72 -11.43
C ILE A 617 -24.20 -5.87 -12.31
N ASP A 618 -24.18 -7.08 -11.79
CA ASP A 618 -23.70 -8.27 -12.48
C ASP A 618 -24.85 -9.10 -13.05
N PHE A 619 -24.80 -9.38 -14.35
CA PHE A 619 -25.75 -10.25 -15.05
C PHE A 619 -25.25 -11.69 -15.11
N GLU A 620 -24.94 -12.26 -13.95
CA GLU A 620 -24.46 -13.64 -13.77
C GLU A 620 -23.22 -13.93 -14.62
N SER A 621 -22.14 -13.16 -14.39
CA SER A 621 -20.87 -13.39 -15.08
C SER A 621 -20.34 -14.80 -14.80
N THR A 622 -19.94 -15.50 -15.85
CA THR A 622 -19.45 -16.88 -15.82
C THR A 622 -17.96 -17.00 -16.11
N ASP A 623 -17.31 -15.91 -16.47
CA ASP A 623 -15.87 -15.82 -16.71
C ASP A 623 -15.12 -15.34 -15.45
N LYS A 624 -13.87 -14.91 -15.61
CA LYS A 624 -13.03 -14.43 -14.50
C LYS A 624 -13.38 -13.04 -13.97
N SER A 625 -14.44 -12.39 -14.46
CA SER A 625 -14.77 -11.02 -14.05
C SER A 625 -14.93 -10.86 -12.55
N LEU A 626 -15.66 -11.77 -11.90
CA LEU A 626 -15.89 -11.71 -10.45
C LEU A 626 -14.61 -11.98 -9.65
N GLU A 627 -13.76 -12.91 -10.11
CA GLU A 627 -12.43 -13.15 -9.51
C GLU A 627 -11.53 -11.91 -9.63
N ILE A 628 -11.55 -11.25 -10.79
CA ILE A 628 -10.79 -10.01 -11.04
C ILE A 628 -11.28 -8.88 -10.12
N ILE A 629 -12.60 -8.72 -9.98
CA ILE A 629 -13.18 -7.71 -9.08
C ILE A 629 -12.77 -8.00 -7.63
N ASP A 630 -12.95 -9.24 -7.16
CA ASP A 630 -12.58 -9.65 -5.80
C ASP A 630 -11.10 -9.41 -5.49
N ARG A 631 -10.23 -9.68 -6.48
CA ARG A 631 -8.78 -9.56 -6.32
C ARG A 631 -8.24 -8.13 -6.41
N PHE A 632 -8.81 -7.29 -7.29
CA PHE A 632 -8.21 -6.02 -7.66
C PHE A 632 -9.05 -4.78 -7.33
N ALA A 633 -10.36 -4.91 -7.14
CA ALA A 633 -11.21 -3.77 -6.85
C ALA A 633 -11.10 -3.34 -5.37
N PRO A 634 -11.24 -2.04 -5.07
CA PRO A 634 -11.39 -1.58 -3.69
C PRO A 634 -12.59 -2.25 -2.99
N PRO A 635 -12.56 -2.48 -1.66
CA PRO A 635 -13.71 -2.98 -0.89
C PRO A 635 -14.94 -2.07 -0.93
N SER A 636 -14.80 -0.82 -1.36
CA SER A 636 -15.92 0.09 -1.59
C SER A 636 -16.67 -0.19 -2.92
N TRP A 637 -16.18 -1.13 -3.71
CA TRP A 637 -16.85 -1.64 -4.90
C TRP A 637 -17.72 -2.82 -4.51
N GLN A 638 -19.01 -2.72 -4.78
CA GLN A 638 -19.99 -3.74 -4.46
C GLN A 638 -20.53 -4.36 -5.73
N VAL A 639 -20.38 -5.67 -5.87
CA VAL A 639 -21.11 -6.44 -6.87
C VAL A 639 -22.55 -6.62 -6.39
N VAL A 640 -23.51 -6.27 -7.24
CA VAL A 640 -24.94 -6.37 -6.98
C VAL A 640 -25.54 -7.28 -8.05
N PRO A 641 -26.34 -8.30 -7.71
CA PRO A 641 -26.97 -9.12 -8.73
C PRO A 641 -27.99 -8.31 -9.53
N SER A 642 -28.06 -8.55 -10.84
CA SER A 642 -29.14 -8.05 -11.70
C SER A 642 -30.51 -8.52 -11.20
N MET A 643 -31.51 -7.63 -11.27
CA MET A 643 -32.91 -7.99 -10.97
C MET A 643 -33.50 -9.04 -11.93
N GLN A 644 -32.82 -9.34 -13.04
CA GLN A 644 -33.27 -10.25 -14.08
C GLN A 644 -32.30 -11.42 -14.32
N GLY A 645 -31.38 -11.66 -13.38
CA GLY A 645 -30.31 -12.63 -13.56
C GLY A 645 -29.48 -12.30 -14.80
N LYS A 646 -29.30 -13.28 -15.69
CA LYS A 646 -28.52 -13.10 -16.93
C LYS A 646 -29.17 -12.21 -18.01
N VAL A 647 -30.46 -11.89 -17.94
CA VAL A 647 -31.16 -11.15 -19.00
C VAL A 647 -30.91 -9.65 -18.86
N PHE A 648 -30.57 -8.99 -19.96
CA PHE A 648 -30.38 -7.53 -20.03
C PHE A 648 -31.60 -6.88 -20.67
N ASP A 649 -32.58 -6.48 -19.86
CA ASP A 649 -33.66 -5.57 -20.27
C ASP A 649 -33.23 -4.13 -19.99
N ALA A 650 -33.27 -3.28 -21.01
CA ALA A 650 -32.76 -1.93 -20.88
C ALA A 650 -33.55 -1.10 -19.85
N GLU A 651 -34.86 -1.30 -19.76
CA GLU A 651 -35.74 -0.52 -18.89
C GLU A 651 -35.60 -0.94 -17.43
N ILE A 652 -35.56 -2.24 -17.16
CA ILE A 652 -35.38 -2.76 -15.80
C ILE A 652 -33.96 -2.51 -15.30
N THR A 653 -32.95 -2.56 -16.17
CA THR A 653 -31.57 -2.18 -15.81
C THR A 653 -31.50 -0.71 -15.38
N ASP A 654 -32.10 0.19 -16.17
CA ASP A 654 -32.14 1.61 -15.84
C ASP A 654 -32.92 1.89 -14.54
N GLN A 655 -34.02 1.16 -14.29
CA GLN A 655 -34.72 1.21 -12.99
C GLN A 655 -33.85 0.76 -11.82
N GLN A 656 -33.02 -0.28 -11.99
CA GLN A 656 -32.09 -0.75 -10.96
C GLN A 656 -30.98 0.27 -10.71
N VAL A 657 -30.44 0.90 -11.76
CA VAL A 657 -29.48 2.01 -11.63
C VAL A 657 -30.12 3.14 -10.84
N GLU A 658 -31.30 3.62 -11.24
CA GLU A 658 -32.04 4.68 -10.55
C GLU A 658 -32.29 4.35 -9.06
N ALA A 659 -32.65 3.10 -8.77
CA ALA A 659 -32.86 2.64 -7.40
C ALA A 659 -31.59 2.67 -6.55
N ILE A 660 -30.40 2.50 -7.15
CA ILE A 660 -29.11 2.66 -6.48
C ILE A 660 -28.81 4.14 -6.28
N GLU A 661 -28.97 4.97 -7.31
CA GLU A 661 -28.68 6.41 -7.22
C GLU A 661 -29.54 7.13 -6.18
N LYS A 662 -30.81 6.75 -6.07
CA LYS A 662 -31.73 7.29 -5.04
C LYS A 662 -31.28 7.02 -3.60
N LYS A 663 -30.35 6.08 -3.38
CA LYS A 663 -29.72 5.86 -2.06
C LYS A 663 -28.68 6.94 -1.71
N PHE A 664 -28.29 7.76 -2.69
CA PHE A 664 -27.24 8.78 -2.61
C PHE A 664 -27.78 10.17 -3.02
N PRO A 665 -28.89 10.65 -2.43
CA PRO A 665 -29.61 11.83 -2.93
C PRO A 665 -28.79 13.12 -2.86
N SER A 666 -27.83 13.20 -1.94
CA SER A 666 -26.97 14.37 -1.76
C SER A 666 -25.57 14.19 -2.32
N ASP A 667 -25.21 13.02 -2.85
CA ASP A 667 -23.87 12.75 -3.35
C ASP A 667 -23.79 12.93 -4.87
N TRP A 668 -22.57 13.00 -5.42
CA TRP A 668 -22.34 12.98 -6.85
C TRP A 668 -22.46 11.55 -7.37
N VAL A 669 -23.27 11.36 -8.41
CA VAL A 669 -23.51 10.05 -9.01
C VAL A 669 -23.29 10.11 -10.51
N ILE A 670 -22.67 9.06 -11.06
CA ILE A 670 -22.55 8.85 -12.51
C ILE A 670 -22.78 7.38 -12.84
N ALA A 671 -23.59 7.13 -13.85
CA ALA A 671 -23.79 5.80 -14.41
C ALA A 671 -22.90 5.59 -15.65
N LEU A 672 -21.98 4.64 -15.57
CA LEU A 672 -21.10 4.23 -16.67
C LEU A 672 -21.39 2.79 -17.09
N THR A 673 -20.90 2.40 -18.25
CA THR A 673 -20.74 0.99 -18.62
C THR A 673 -19.28 0.58 -18.47
N THR A 674 -18.99 -0.71 -18.36
CA THR A 674 -17.61 -1.25 -18.36
C THR A 674 -16.79 -0.90 -19.61
N THR A 675 -17.43 -0.37 -20.65
CA THR A 675 -16.76 0.17 -21.85
C THR A 675 -16.51 1.67 -21.81
N GLU A 676 -16.94 2.38 -20.78
CA GLU A 676 -16.90 3.84 -20.69
C GLU A 676 -15.90 4.26 -19.61
N PHE A 677 -14.79 4.85 -20.04
CA PHE A 677 -13.67 5.21 -19.18
C PHE A 677 -13.66 6.73 -18.97
N LEU A 678 -13.96 7.18 -17.75
CA LEU A 678 -13.97 8.60 -17.39
C LEU A 678 -12.54 9.14 -17.31
N VAL A 679 -12.23 10.13 -18.15
CA VAL A 679 -10.94 10.79 -18.21
C VAL A 679 -11.06 12.15 -17.55
N GLN A 680 -10.53 12.26 -16.33
CA GLN A 680 -10.47 13.51 -15.60
C GLN A 680 -9.27 13.50 -14.60
N PRO A 681 -8.37 14.51 -14.62
CA PRO A 681 -7.11 14.51 -13.85
C PRO A 681 -7.25 14.55 -12.32
N ASP A 682 -8.26 15.24 -11.81
CA ASP A 682 -8.53 15.46 -10.39
C ASP A 682 -10.04 15.57 -10.13
N LEU A 683 -10.72 14.42 -10.07
CA LEU A 683 -12.18 14.37 -10.12
C LEU A 683 -12.74 15.03 -8.86
N ARG A 684 -12.13 14.74 -7.72
CA ARG A 684 -12.58 15.24 -6.42
C ARG A 684 -12.43 16.75 -6.31
N ASN A 685 -11.34 17.34 -6.78
CA ASN A 685 -11.21 18.79 -6.78
C ASN A 685 -12.19 19.45 -7.76
N MET A 686 -12.44 18.84 -8.92
CA MET A 686 -13.47 19.33 -9.84
C MET A 686 -14.85 19.33 -9.17
N LEU A 687 -15.24 18.24 -8.53
CA LEU A 687 -16.50 18.13 -7.78
C LEU A 687 -16.58 19.13 -6.61
N PHE A 688 -15.50 19.29 -5.86
CA PHE A 688 -15.43 20.26 -4.77
C PHE A 688 -15.56 21.72 -5.26
N ASN A 689 -14.92 22.06 -6.38
CA ASN A 689 -15.04 23.39 -6.97
C ASN A 689 -16.45 23.63 -7.52
N LEU A 690 -17.09 22.59 -8.04
CA LEU A 690 -18.50 22.64 -8.44
C LEU A 690 -19.42 22.90 -7.24
N GLU A 691 -19.22 22.18 -6.14
CA GLU A 691 -19.96 22.38 -4.89
C GLU A 691 -19.80 23.79 -4.34
N LYS A 692 -18.59 24.36 -4.38
CA LYS A 692 -18.34 25.72 -3.91
C LYS A 692 -19.00 26.80 -4.75
N LYS A 693 -19.07 26.59 -6.07
CA LYS A 693 -19.63 27.56 -6.99
C LYS A 693 -21.17 27.50 -7.02
N HIS A 694 -21.75 26.35 -6.68
CA HIS A 694 -23.16 26.05 -6.94
C HIS A 694 -23.83 25.28 -5.80
N GLU A 695 -24.74 25.98 -5.12
CA GLU A 695 -25.67 25.39 -4.15
C GLU A 695 -26.87 24.77 -4.87
N GLY A 696 -27.32 23.59 -4.41
CA GLY A 696 -28.49 22.89 -4.96
C GLY A 696 -28.21 21.92 -6.12
N PRO A 697 -29.25 21.45 -6.83
CA PRO A 697 -29.15 20.42 -7.86
C PRO A 697 -28.19 20.81 -8.99
N THR A 698 -27.23 19.94 -9.29
CA THR A 698 -26.17 20.23 -10.27
C THR A 698 -25.93 19.04 -11.18
N ILE A 699 -25.69 19.32 -12.47
CA ILE A 699 -25.42 18.33 -13.49
C ILE A 699 -24.17 18.77 -14.27
N ALA A 700 -23.11 17.97 -14.20
CA ALA A 700 -21.95 18.08 -15.07
C ALA A 700 -22.14 17.16 -16.29
N GLN A 701 -22.16 17.75 -17.47
CA GLN A 701 -22.31 17.07 -18.74
C GLN A 701 -20.93 16.65 -19.26
N ILE A 702 -20.73 15.34 -19.44
CA ILE A 702 -19.45 14.73 -19.80
C ILE A 702 -19.52 14.17 -21.22
N PRO A 703 -18.77 14.70 -22.19
CA PRO A 703 -18.79 14.24 -23.58
C PRO A 703 -18.21 12.84 -23.72
N ILE A 704 -18.76 12.05 -24.64
CA ILE A 704 -18.25 10.72 -24.99
C ILE A 704 -17.55 10.76 -26.35
N ILE A 705 -16.33 10.21 -26.42
CA ILE A 705 -15.64 9.92 -27.67
C ILE A 705 -15.63 8.42 -27.96
N THR A 706 -15.73 8.05 -29.23
CA THR A 706 -15.78 6.66 -29.66
C THR A 706 -14.39 6.17 -30.04
N MET A 707 -13.83 5.28 -29.23
CA MET A 707 -12.50 4.73 -29.43
C MET A 707 -12.52 3.70 -30.56
N VAL A 708 -11.60 3.86 -31.50
CA VAL A 708 -11.38 2.93 -32.62
C VAL A 708 -9.98 2.31 -32.61
N GLY A 709 -9.01 2.95 -31.95
CA GLY A 709 -7.71 2.40 -31.55
C GLY A 709 -6.79 1.92 -32.66
N ASN A 710 -5.48 1.90 -32.41
CA ASN A 710 -4.54 1.15 -33.24
C ASN A 710 -4.33 -0.24 -32.64
N ASP A 711 -4.95 -1.25 -33.23
CA ASP A 711 -4.89 -2.65 -32.77
C ASP A 711 -3.71 -3.45 -33.36
N SER A 712 -2.69 -2.78 -33.90
CA SER A 712 -1.51 -3.44 -34.49
C SER A 712 -0.60 -4.14 -33.48
N SER A 713 -0.70 -3.81 -32.20
CA SER A 713 0.09 -4.40 -31.12
C SER A 713 -0.81 -4.97 -30.04
N GLU A 714 -0.46 -6.14 -29.48
CA GLU A 714 -1.22 -6.73 -28.37
C GLU A 714 -1.33 -5.81 -27.14
N LEU A 715 -2.38 -6.02 -26.33
CA LEU A 715 -2.52 -5.31 -25.07
C LEU A 715 -1.51 -5.82 -24.04
N THR A 716 -0.83 -4.90 -23.37
CA THR A 716 0.00 -5.18 -22.20
C THR A 716 -0.86 -5.09 -20.95
N CYS A 717 -0.88 -6.17 -20.16
CA CYS A 717 -1.53 -6.17 -18.85
C CYS A 717 -0.97 -5.06 -17.96
N TYR A 718 -1.83 -4.46 -17.12
CA TYR A 718 -1.49 -3.44 -16.11
C TYR A 718 -1.03 -2.07 -16.64
N LYS A 719 -0.98 -1.86 -17.96
CA LYS A 719 -0.85 -0.52 -18.57
C LYS A 719 -2.24 0.08 -18.82
N PRO A 720 -2.54 1.35 -18.48
CA PRO A 720 -3.85 1.95 -18.74
C PRO A 720 -4.27 1.79 -20.21
N LEU A 721 -5.48 1.25 -20.45
CA LEU A 721 -6.00 1.02 -21.79
C LEU A 721 -6.01 2.30 -22.67
N PRO A 722 -6.37 3.49 -22.14
CA PRO A 722 -6.22 4.76 -22.85
C PRO A 722 -4.81 5.07 -23.38
N GLN A 723 -3.75 4.63 -22.70
CA GLN A 723 -2.36 4.81 -23.15
C GLN A 723 -1.93 3.80 -24.22
N GLN A 724 -2.69 2.73 -24.40
CA GLN A 724 -2.41 1.69 -25.40
C GLN A 724 -3.20 1.90 -26.69
N ARG A 725 -4.33 2.62 -26.60
CA ARG A 725 -5.28 2.84 -27.69
C ARG A 725 -5.89 4.23 -27.59
N HIS A 726 -5.32 5.21 -28.28
CA HIS A 726 -5.69 6.63 -28.13
C HIS A 726 -6.35 7.23 -29.39
N GLN A 727 -6.63 6.41 -30.40
CA GLN A 727 -7.32 6.83 -31.62
C GLN A 727 -8.83 6.75 -31.49
N TYR A 728 -9.51 7.82 -31.87
CA TYR A 728 -10.95 7.95 -31.79
C TYR A 728 -11.54 8.48 -33.11
N ALA A 729 -12.79 8.16 -33.38
CA ALA A 729 -13.50 8.61 -34.57
C ALA A 729 -14.23 9.94 -34.31
N ILE A 730 -13.94 10.96 -35.12
CA ILE A 730 -14.61 12.26 -35.10
C ILE A 730 -15.99 12.13 -35.76
N GLY A 731 -17.04 12.60 -35.07
CA GLY A 731 -18.40 12.62 -35.61
C GLY A 731 -19.09 11.25 -35.68
N ALA A 732 -18.49 10.20 -35.13
CA ALA A 732 -19.04 8.83 -35.14
C ALA A 732 -20.30 8.63 -34.27
N ASN A 733 -20.70 9.65 -33.52
CA ASN A 733 -21.92 9.64 -32.72
C ASN A 733 -22.94 10.55 -33.41
N PRO A 734 -23.97 10.00 -34.09
CA PRO A 734 -24.95 10.80 -34.84
C PRO A 734 -25.83 11.68 -33.95
N ASP A 735 -25.93 11.36 -32.66
CA ASP A 735 -26.50 12.20 -31.61
C ASP A 735 -25.40 12.43 -30.55
N GLU A 736 -25.23 13.65 -30.07
CA GLU A 736 -24.21 13.98 -29.06
C GLU A 736 -24.43 13.13 -27.79
N LEU A 737 -23.66 12.04 -27.64
CA LEU A 737 -23.78 11.15 -26.49
C LEU A 737 -23.01 11.74 -25.31
N TRP A 738 -23.73 12.01 -24.23
CA TRP A 738 -23.18 12.49 -22.96
C TRP A 738 -23.38 11.47 -21.84
N ARG A 739 -22.62 11.63 -20.76
CA ARG A 739 -23.01 11.17 -19.43
C ARG A 739 -23.21 12.35 -18.52
N TYR A 740 -24.10 12.18 -17.57
CA TYR A 740 -24.37 13.18 -16.56
C TYR A 740 -23.78 12.71 -15.24
N LEU A 741 -22.87 13.51 -14.69
CA LEU A 741 -22.40 13.39 -13.32
C LEU A 741 -23.21 14.40 -12.50
N HIS A 742 -24.03 13.94 -11.57
CA HIS A 742 -25.05 14.80 -10.97
C HIS A 742 -25.18 14.64 -9.46
N LYS A 743 -25.67 15.69 -8.79
CA LYS A 743 -26.00 15.70 -7.35
C LYS A 743 -27.37 16.33 -7.11
N GLU A 744 -28.11 15.85 -6.11
CA GLU A 744 -29.40 16.44 -5.67
C GLU A 744 -30.47 16.50 -6.77
N THR A 745 -30.43 15.59 -7.74
CA THR A 745 -31.32 15.59 -8.91
C THR A 745 -32.42 14.53 -8.85
N SER A 746 -32.58 13.81 -7.73
CA SER A 746 -33.47 12.65 -7.61
C SER A 746 -34.95 12.93 -7.92
N GLU A 747 -35.40 14.18 -7.84
CA GLU A 747 -36.79 14.59 -8.11
C GLU A 747 -37.01 15.13 -9.54
N ILE A 748 -35.94 15.40 -10.28
CA ILE A 748 -35.96 16.13 -11.56
C ILE A 748 -35.32 15.35 -12.71
N TYR A 749 -34.69 14.22 -12.40
CA TYR A 749 -34.04 13.36 -13.36
C TYR A 749 -34.97 12.21 -13.74
N LYS A 750 -35.14 11.95 -15.05
CA LYS A 750 -35.96 10.85 -15.53
C LYS A 750 -35.14 9.86 -16.33
N TYR A 751 -35.25 8.60 -15.94
CA TYR A 751 -34.65 7.49 -16.66
C TYR A 751 -35.51 7.10 -17.86
N LEU A 752 -34.91 7.13 -19.06
CA LEU A 752 -35.46 6.49 -20.26
C LEU A 752 -34.50 5.38 -20.71
N PRO A 753 -35.04 4.27 -21.27
CA PRO A 753 -34.25 3.15 -21.73
C PRO A 753 -33.10 3.58 -22.64
N GLY A 754 -31.87 3.33 -22.20
CA GLY A 754 -30.69 3.50 -23.03
C GLY A 754 -30.08 4.89 -23.06
N ARG A 755 -30.30 5.71 -22.01
CA ARG A 755 -29.38 6.74 -21.42
C ARG A 755 -30.16 7.97 -20.96
N HIS A 756 -30.19 8.13 -19.64
CA HIS A 756 -30.48 9.30 -18.80
C HIS A 756 -30.84 10.60 -19.52
N GLN A 757 -32.09 11.01 -19.50
CA GLN A 757 -32.49 12.32 -20.00
C GLN A 757 -32.81 13.24 -18.83
N TYR A 758 -32.32 14.48 -18.92
CA TYR A 758 -32.64 15.52 -17.96
C TYR A 758 -33.91 16.27 -18.39
N GLU A 759 -34.96 16.27 -17.57
CA GLU A 759 -36.14 17.11 -17.78
C GLU A 759 -36.02 18.45 -17.03
N GLY A 760 -35.07 19.28 -17.44
CA GLY A 760 -35.16 20.76 -17.52
C GLY A 760 -35.56 21.63 -16.31
N ARG A 761 -35.89 21.10 -15.12
CA ARG A 761 -36.36 21.93 -14.00
C ARG A 761 -35.34 21.94 -12.86
N GLY A 762 -34.86 23.13 -12.49
CA GLY A 762 -34.19 23.39 -11.21
C GLY A 762 -32.71 23.00 -11.03
N ALA A 763 -32.07 22.27 -11.96
CA ALA A 763 -30.65 21.94 -11.87
C ALA A 763 -29.78 22.81 -12.77
N GLN A 764 -28.60 23.16 -12.28
CA GLN A 764 -27.62 23.88 -13.07
C GLN A 764 -26.77 22.91 -13.90
N MET A 765 -26.79 23.08 -15.23
CA MET A 765 -26.03 22.26 -16.17
C MET A 765 -24.69 22.93 -16.53
N MET A 766 -23.60 22.16 -16.49
CA MET A 766 -22.24 22.68 -16.70
C MET A 766 -21.39 21.74 -17.55
N ASN A 767 -20.53 22.34 -18.38
CA ASN A 767 -19.47 21.63 -19.10
C ASN A 767 -18.14 21.79 -18.37
N HIS A 768 -17.38 20.70 -18.27
CA HIS A 768 -16.10 20.66 -17.56
C HIS A 768 -15.01 19.98 -18.41
N ASP A 769 -13.76 20.19 -18.00
CA ASP A 769 -12.57 19.54 -18.59
C ASP A 769 -12.53 18.05 -18.19
N ALA A 770 -13.45 17.28 -18.75
CA ALA A 770 -13.60 15.84 -18.58
C ALA A 770 -14.21 15.26 -19.85
N PHE A 771 -13.92 13.99 -20.14
CA PHE A 771 -14.59 13.26 -21.22
C PHE A 771 -14.58 11.76 -20.93
N ILE A 772 -15.34 10.99 -21.69
CA ILE A 772 -15.42 9.54 -21.58
C ILE A 772 -14.88 8.91 -22.85
N MET A 773 -13.92 8.01 -22.68
CA MET A 773 -13.44 7.13 -23.74
C MET A 773 -14.35 5.89 -23.80
N LYS A 774 -15.16 5.78 -24.85
CA LYS A 774 -16.04 4.62 -25.06
C LYS A 774 -15.35 3.60 -25.96
N TRP A 775 -15.00 2.47 -25.38
CA TRP A 775 -14.35 1.31 -26.00
C TRP A 775 -15.32 0.50 -26.86
N ALA A 776 -15.73 1.12 -27.98
CA ALA A 776 -16.73 0.55 -28.86
C ALA A 776 -16.14 -0.39 -29.91
N TRP A 777 -14.93 -0.13 -30.43
CA TRP A 777 -14.39 -0.85 -31.60
C TRP A 777 -12.95 -1.35 -31.46
N THR A 778 -12.36 -1.14 -30.28
CA THR A 778 -11.01 -1.55 -29.88
C THR A 778 -11.06 -1.88 -28.37
N PRO A 779 -10.21 -2.80 -27.85
CA PRO A 779 -9.22 -3.61 -28.55
C PRO A 779 -9.83 -4.63 -29.54
N TRP A 780 -9.20 -4.80 -30.70
CA TRP A 780 -9.62 -5.75 -31.72
C TRP A 780 -8.58 -6.86 -31.88
N PRO A 781 -8.97 -8.15 -31.99
CA PRO A 781 -10.32 -8.67 -32.22
C PRO A 781 -11.16 -8.95 -30.96
N GLU A 782 -10.66 -8.68 -29.76
CA GLU A 782 -11.27 -9.12 -28.50
C GLU A 782 -12.67 -8.54 -28.27
N VAL A 783 -12.90 -7.27 -28.64
CA VAL A 783 -14.22 -6.63 -28.56
C VAL A 783 -15.25 -7.27 -29.50
N ARG A 784 -14.82 -7.96 -30.58
CA ARG A 784 -15.72 -8.68 -31.48
C ARG A 784 -16.53 -9.73 -30.72
N ASP A 785 -15.84 -10.58 -29.97
CA ASP A 785 -16.45 -11.73 -29.31
C ASP A 785 -17.39 -11.27 -28.19
N ARG A 786 -17.01 -10.21 -27.49
CA ARG A 786 -17.87 -9.52 -26.53
C ARG A 786 -19.17 -9.03 -27.19
N LYS A 787 -19.09 -8.31 -28.32
CA LYS A 787 -20.28 -7.77 -29.01
C LYS A 787 -21.24 -8.86 -29.50
N MET A 788 -20.72 -10.02 -29.91
CA MET A 788 -21.52 -11.16 -30.36
C MET A 788 -22.33 -11.76 -29.20
N LYS A 789 -21.71 -11.91 -28.02
CA LYS A 789 -22.34 -12.53 -26.84
C LYS A 789 -23.45 -11.68 -26.21
N VAL A 790 -23.42 -10.35 -26.37
CA VAL A 790 -24.46 -9.44 -25.82
C VAL A 790 -25.83 -9.71 -26.43
N GLY A 791 -25.92 -10.12 -27.70
CA GLY A 791 -27.21 -10.35 -28.36
C GLY A 791 -28.06 -11.44 -27.70
N GLU A 792 -27.40 -12.46 -27.12
CA GLU A 792 -28.06 -13.62 -26.48
C GLU A 792 -28.74 -13.26 -25.16
N THR A 793 -28.43 -12.08 -24.63
CA THR A 793 -28.87 -11.63 -23.31
C THR A 793 -30.08 -10.71 -23.40
N ILE A 794 -30.48 -10.28 -24.61
CA ILE A 794 -31.56 -9.32 -24.83
C ILE A 794 -32.91 -10.06 -24.85
N PRO A 795 -33.91 -9.63 -24.05
CA PRO A 795 -35.21 -10.29 -24.01
C PRO A 795 -36.01 -10.06 -25.29
N SER A 796 -36.91 -10.99 -25.63
CA SER A 796 -37.76 -10.92 -26.82
C SER A 796 -38.63 -9.64 -26.86
N SER A 797 -39.02 -9.09 -25.70
CA SER A 797 -39.74 -7.82 -25.59
C SER A 797 -38.96 -6.64 -26.16
N ASP A 798 -37.67 -6.55 -25.82
CA ASP A 798 -36.76 -5.52 -26.33
C ASP A 798 -36.49 -5.70 -27.82
N VAL A 799 -36.33 -6.96 -28.28
CA VAL A 799 -36.18 -7.27 -29.71
C VAL A 799 -37.40 -6.82 -30.51
N LEU A 800 -38.61 -7.12 -30.04
CA LEU A 800 -39.86 -6.68 -30.67
C LEU A 800 -39.98 -5.15 -30.70
N SER A 801 -39.47 -4.48 -29.67
CA SER A 801 -39.43 -3.03 -29.56
C SER A 801 -38.24 -2.39 -30.29
N LYS A 802 -37.45 -3.16 -31.04
CA LYS A 802 -36.19 -2.77 -31.71
C LYS A 802 -35.14 -2.16 -30.77
N ARG A 803 -35.24 -2.41 -29.46
CA ARG A 803 -34.22 -2.04 -28.47
C ARG A 803 -33.09 -3.06 -28.54
N GLY A 804 -31.85 -2.58 -28.53
CA GLY A 804 -30.67 -3.43 -28.65
C GLY A 804 -30.54 -4.15 -30.00
N PHE A 805 -31.24 -3.70 -31.05
CA PHE A 805 -31.23 -4.34 -32.39
C PHE A 805 -29.83 -4.52 -32.96
N GLN A 806 -28.92 -3.60 -32.64
CA GLN A 806 -27.53 -3.64 -33.05
C GLN A 806 -26.80 -4.86 -32.49
N HIS A 807 -27.22 -5.42 -31.35
CA HIS A 807 -26.63 -6.64 -30.79
C HIS A 807 -27.33 -7.90 -31.31
N THR A 808 -28.65 -7.88 -31.47
CA THR A 808 -29.41 -9.06 -31.94
C THR A 808 -29.22 -9.36 -33.42
N SER A 809 -29.06 -8.34 -34.26
CA SER A 809 -28.71 -8.51 -35.69
C SER A 809 -27.35 -9.19 -35.90
N ARG A 810 -26.47 -9.19 -34.88
CA ARG A 810 -25.11 -9.72 -34.96
C ARG A 810 -25.02 -11.21 -34.59
N LEU A 811 -26.04 -11.82 -33.98
CA LEU A 811 -25.99 -13.18 -33.41
C LEU A 811 -25.43 -14.27 -34.35
N ASN A 812 -25.73 -14.18 -35.65
CA ASN A 812 -25.35 -15.19 -36.65
C ASN A 812 -24.45 -14.65 -37.78
N ASN A 813 -23.90 -13.44 -37.65
CA ASN A 813 -23.17 -12.80 -38.74
C ASN A 813 -21.87 -12.12 -38.26
N LEU A 814 -20.83 -12.93 -38.10
CA LEU A 814 -19.48 -12.46 -37.75
C LEU A 814 -18.92 -11.46 -38.77
N THR A 815 -19.30 -11.60 -40.04
CA THR A 815 -18.87 -10.71 -41.13
C THR A 815 -19.45 -9.31 -40.94
N ALA A 816 -20.71 -9.19 -40.51
CA ALA A 816 -21.35 -7.90 -40.27
C ALA A 816 -20.63 -7.04 -39.20
N VAL A 817 -20.15 -7.64 -38.11
CA VAL A 817 -19.41 -6.88 -37.06
C VAL A 817 -18.07 -6.36 -37.58
N LYS A 818 -17.40 -7.14 -38.43
CA LYS A 818 -16.17 -6.71 -39.12
C LYS A 818 -16.44 -5.59 -40.10
N GLU A 819 -17.47 -5.75 -40.94
CA GLU A 819 -17.89 -4.74 -41.92
C GLU A 819 -18.31 -3.44 -41.26
N GLU A 820 -19.00 -3.49 -40.13
CA GLU A 820 -19.39 -2.30 -39.37
C GLU A 820 -18.18 -1.55 -38.79
N ARG A 821 -17.21 -2.28 -38.21
CA ARG A 821 -15.95 -1.68 -37.76
C ARG A 821 -15.20 -1.04 -38.94
N GLN A 822 -15.13 -1.74 -40.08
CA GLN A 822 -14.49 -1.19 -41.28
C GLN A 822 -15.22 0.04 -41.78
N MET A 823 -16.56 0.03 -41.81
CA MET A 823 -17.36 1.18 -42.20
C MET A 823 -17.05 2.38 -41.30
N ILE A 824 -16.93 2.20 -39.99
CA ILE A 824 -16.59 3.29 -39.06
C ILE A 824 -15.18 3.82 -39.31
N LEU A 825 -14.21 2.93 -39.55
CA LEU A 825 -12.82 3.31 -39.86
C LEU A 825 -12.70 4.07 -41.19
N HIS A 826 -13.58 3.82 -42.17
CA HIS A 826 -13.56 4.49 -43.47
C HIS A 826 -14.47 5.73 -43.55
N LYS A 827 -15.60 5.73 -42.84
CA LYS A 827 -16.64 6.77 -42.92
C LYS A 827 -16.29 8.02 -42.13
N PHE A 828 -15.59 7.86 -41.00
CA PHE A 828 -15.31 8.95 -40.08
C PHE A 828 -13.84 9.38 -40.16
N GLN A 829 -13.61 10.68 -39.99
CA GLN A 829 -12.25 11.18 -39.80
C GLN A 829 -11.72 10.66 -38.46
N LEU A 830 -10.51 10.11 -38.45
CA LEU A 830 -9.88 9.63 -37.23
C LEU A 830 -8.97 10.71 -36.66
N ALA A 831 -8.99 10.83 -35.34
CA ALA A 831 -8.07 11.65 -34.58
C ALA A 831 -7.35 10.81 -33.54
N ASP A 832 -6.18 11.28 -33.14
CA ASP A 832 -5.31 10.58 -32.23
C ASP A 832 -4.98 11.52 -31.08
N LEU A 833 -5.34 11.16 -29.83
CA LEU A 833 -5.08 12.04 -28.67
C LEU A 833 -3.58 12.28 -28.45
N CYS A 834 -2.72 11.46 -29.03
CA CYS A 834 -1.27 11.60 -29.00
C CYS A 834 -0.66 12.35 -30.19
N SER A 835 -1.45 12.75 -31.19
CA SER A 835 -0.94 13.44 -32.37
C SER A 835 -1.80 14.63 -32.77
N THR A 836 -1.16 15.72 -33.17
CA THR A 836 -1.83 16.87 -33.79
C THR A 836 -1.87 16.78 -35.31
N ALA A 837 -1.29 15.74 -35.91
CA ALA A 837 -1.31 15.52 -37.35
C ALA A 837 -2.75 15.21 -37.83
N ASN A 838 -3.11 15.72 -39.01
CA ASN A 838 -4.43 15.52 -39.66
C ASN A 838 -5.63 16.21 -39.01
N ILE A 839 -5.40 17.16 -38.10
CA ILE A 839 -6.46 17.98 -37.51
C ILE A 839 -6.17 19.43 -37.88
N ASN A 840 -7.13 20.10 -38.53
CA ASN A 840 -7.00 21.54 -38.80
C ASN A 840 -6.69 22.25 -37.48
N HIS A 841 -5.69 23.13 -37.48
CA HIS A 841 -5.18 23.86 -36.31
C HIS A 841 -6.27 24.61 -35.49
N HIS A 842 -7.49 24.68 -36.02
CA HIS A 842 -8.68 25.29 -35.44
C HIS A 842 -9.64 24.33 -34.70
N ASN A 843 -9.38 23.02 -34.62
CA ASN A 843 -10.26 22.09 -33.90
C ASN A 843 -10.03 22.18 -32.37
N ARG A 844 -10.58 23.23 -31.76
CA ARG A 844 -10.48 23.51 -30.31
C ARG A 844 -10.89 22.33 -29.44
N GLN A 845 -11.87 21.54 -29.87
CA GLN A 845 -12.37 20.39 -29.11
C GLN A 845 -11.28 19.31 -28.96
N HIS A 846 -10.57 18.98 -30.04
CA HIS A 846 -9.47 18.02 -29.95
C HIS A 846 -8.36 18.49 -29.00
N LEU A 847 -7.99 19.77 -29.07
CA LEU A 847 -6.96 20.34 -28.18
C LEU A 847 -7.38 20.31 -26.71
N THR A 848 -8.67 20.46 -26.41
CA THR A 848 -9.19 20.30 -25.04
C THR A 848 -9.14 18.85 -24.61
N LEU A 849 -9.62 17.91 -25.44
CA LEU A 849 -9.55 16.47 -25.16
C LEU A 849 -8.12 16.00 -24.93
N GLN A 850 -7.19 16.45 -25.77
CA GLN A 850 -5.76 16.15 -25.65
C GLN A 850 -5.16 16.74 -24.37
N ARG A 851 -5.49 17.99 -24.00
CA ARG A 851 -5.05 18.57 -22.73
C ARG A 851 -5.55 17.77 -21.53
N THR A 852 -6.84 17.42 -21.51
CA THR A 852 -7.42 16.60 -20.45
C THR A 852 -6.79 15.21 -20.42
N PHE A 853 -6.60 14.57 -21.58
CA PHE A 853 -5.93 13.28 -21.73
C PHE A 853 -4.50 13.33 -21.18
N HIS A 854 -3.70 14.32 -21.59
CA HIS A 854 -2.34 14.49 -21.10
C HIS A 854 -2.29 14.84 -19.61
N GLY A 855 -3.31 15.53 -19.07
CA GLY A 855 -3.45 15.74 -17.64
C GLY A 855 -3.65 14.44 -16.85
N VAL A 856 -4.31 13.43 -17.44
CA VAL A 856 -4.59 12.13 -16.80
C VAL A 856 -3.52 11.07 -17.09
N PHE A 857 -2.87 11.13 -18.25
CA PHE A 857 -2.01 10.04 -18.72
C PHE A 857 -0.57 10.48 -19.02
N GLY A 858 -0.25 11.77 -18.86
CA GLY A 858 1.02 12.36 -19.28
C GLY A 858 1.06 12.66 -20.79
N HIS A 859 2.11 13.35 -21.23
CA HIS A 859 2.34 13.56 -22.66
C HIS A 859 2.61 12.22 -23.34
N CYS A 860 2.04 12.04 -24.53
CA CYS A 860 2.34 10.87 -25.32
C CYS A 860 3.82 10.82 -25.74
N PRO A 861 4.39 9.61 -25.92
CA PRO A 861 5.79 9.43 -26.30
C PRO A 861 6.21 10.12 -27.59
#